data_AF-A0A5C6FF12-F1
#
_entry.id   AF-A0A5C6FF12-F1
#
_cell.length_a   1.000
_cell.length_b   1.000
_cell.length_c   1.000
_cell.angle_alpha   90.00
_cell.angle_beta   90.00
_cell.angle_gamma   90.00
#
_symmetry.space_group_name_H-M   'P 1'
#
loop_
_entity.id
_entity.type
_entity.pdbx_description
1 polymer ?
#
loop_
_entity_poly.entity_id
_entity_poly.type
_entity_poly.pdbx_seq_one_letter_code
_entity_poly.pdbx_strand_id
1 'polypeptide(L)'
;MTDSTTRQVVSQLVLNQVAAGAMFTAYDITLQARGRGMQLRHGEGRDLVHELFNTGRMGTDYTRTVVDLGTDANPMVYHRRGDSPRTYQSGSTGATAASAPPGALPTQPFPPAAAPPANTPGLIGRLVKGLFGGGKDQPIVGRVVGDGGNAASGDDVGALALRPPASLDLDASDFLPISRDDLMSAAKTTTLWGNPWFGRRDIIPPIGDPRTKLIDRAMVARGILTPDQLAEIHRIGADMDHYRPTQILIESQAHSAGRSAIEVDDKRKAEEKAKKKAEAKERKEKRQSDIAERKATDIVFLGRGVSGQLHLRDSDAEKLAAADLPILSTPAELASALGLTISKLRWLAFHNDVATRTHYVRFEIPKRSGGTRQLSSPHKLLAEKQRWILKEILNKLPVEDSAHGFVRDRDILTNAIPHVGKDVVLNMDLENFFPSIGFPRVRQVFKGLGYSPAVATILALLCTESPRRAVTYAGQPYLVASGPRGLPQGACTSPAISNQVAKRLDRRVQGLATKFGVAFTRYADDMTVSGGAEMTTRIGYMMAKLRHIAEDEGFVINRSKTRVLRRNTAQIVTGLVVNDKPTVSRTQLRRIRAILHHAHHDGLSAQNREQHANFRAWMQGMIAFVAMTRPELAKDFLAQLQSVRD
;
A
#
# COMPACT_ATOMS: atom_id res chain seq x y z
N MET A 1 -24.15 2.78 22.04
CA MET A 1 -25.34 3.27 21.31
C MET A 1 -25.45 4.75 21.62
N THR A 2 -25.38 5.61 20.61
CA THR A 2 -25.50 7.07 20.77
C THR A 2 -26.93 7.44 21.16
N ASP A 3 -27.08 8.47 22.01
CA ASP A 3 -28.37 8.93 22.50
C ASP A 3 -29.29 9.38 21.34
N SER A 4 -30.59 9.08 21.44
CA SER A 4 -31.60 9.38 20.39
C SER A 4 -31.64 10.87 20.07
N THR A 5 -31.47 11.71 21.10
CA THR A 5 -31.40 13.16 21.02
C THR A 5 -30.22 13.63 20.17
N THR A 6 -29.04 13.02 20.34
CA THR A 6 -27.83 13.34 19.56
C THR A 6 -28.01 13.04 18.08
N ARG A 7 -28.63 11.89 17.75
CA ARG A 7 -28.90 11.50 16.36
C ARG A 7 -29.86 12.48 15.67
N GLN A 8 -30.89 12.94 16.37
CA GLN A 8 -31.84 13.93 15.84
C GLN A 8 -31.15 15.26 15.52
N VAL A 9 -30.34 15.79 16.44
CA VAL A 9 -29.67 17.08 16.22
C VAL A 9 -28.63 17.03 15.10
N VAL A 10 -27.82 15.97 15.04
CA VAL A 10 -26.85 15.77 13.95
C VAL A 10 -27.57 15.64 12.60
N SER A 11 -28.69 14.90 12.56
CA SER A 11 -29.50 14.77 11.35
C SER A 11 -30.04 16.13 10.89
N GLN A 12 -30.53 16.95 11.81
CA GLN A 12 -31.05 18.27 11.48
C GLN A 12 -29.96 19.20 10.95
N LEU A 13 -28.76 19.18 11.55
CA LEU A 13 -27.63 19.99 11.08
C LEU A 13 -27.21 19.61 9.66
N VAL A 14 -27.13 18.31 9.37
CA VAL A 14 -26.80 17.80 8.03
C VAL A 14 -27.86 18.21 7.01
N LEU A 15 -29.15 18.01 7.31
CA LEU A 15 -30.24 18.36 6.40
C LEU A 15 -30.30 19.86 6.13
N ASN A 16 -29.99 20.70 7.12
CA ASN A 16 -29.89 22.15 6.92
C ASN A 16 -28.76 22.53 5.97
N GLN A 17 -27.59 21.88 6.06
CA GLN A 17 -26.48 22.12 5.12
C GLN A 17 -26.82 21.66 3.69
N VAL A 18 -27.50 20.53 3.56
CA VAL A 18 -27.99 20.00 2.27
C VAL A 18 -29.02 20.94 1.64
N ALA A 19 -29.97 21.44 2.44
CA ALA A 19 -30.97 22.41 2.02
C ALA A 19 -30.34 23.73 1.57
N ALA A 20 -29.30 24.19 2.28
CA ALA A 20 -28.53 25.38 1.92
C ALA A 20 -27.63 25.20 0.69
N GLY A 21 -27.45 23.97 0.19
CA GLY A 21 -26.53 23.71 -0.91
C GLY A 21 -25.06 23.88 -0.53
N ALA A 22 -24.74 23.86 0.76
CA ALA A 22 -23.40 24.11 1.26
C ALA A 22 -22.50 22.87 1.12
N MET A 23 -21.20 23.13 0.99
CA MET A 23 -20.15 22.12 1.14
C MET A 23 -19.75 22.02 2.61
N PHE A 24 -19.64 20.81 3.16
CA PHE A 24 -19.28 20.61 4.56
C PHE A 24 -18.49 19.31 4.78
N THR A 25 -17.79 19.24 5.90
CA THR A 25 -17.14 18.01 6.39
C THR A 25 -17.89 17.44 7.59
N ALA A 26 -17.66 16.17 7.90
CA ALA A 26 -18.12 15.59 9.15
C ALA A 26 -17.58 16.35 10.40
N TYR A 27 -16.41 16.98 10.26
CA TYR A 27 -15.82 17.79 11.31
C TYR A 27 -16.63 19.07 11.59
N ASP A 28 -17.10 19.76 10.55
CA ASP A 28 -17.94 20.96 10.69
C ASP A 28 -19.25 20.65 11.42
N ILE A 29 -19.88 19.53 11.09
CA ILE A 29 -21.10 19.08 11.77
C ILE A 29 -20.82 18.77 13.24
N THR A 30 -19.69 18.13 13.56
CA THR A 30 -19.30 17.88 14.95
C THR A 30 -19.01 19.16 15.72
N LEU A 31 -18.43 20.17 15.07
CA LEU A 31 -18.17 21.47 15.67
C LEU A 31 -19.47 22.25 15.91
N GLN A 32 -20.40 22.25 14.96
CA GLN A 32 -21.73 22.86 15.10
C GLN A 32 -22.56 22.19 16.20
N ALA A 33 -22.48 20.86 16.33
CA ALA A 33 -23.13 20.11 17.41
C ALA A 33 -22.56 20.51 18.78
N ARG A 34 -21.24 20.63 18.91
CA ARG A 34 -20.58 21.09 20.15
C ARG A 34 -20.92 22.54 20.50
N GLY A 35 -21.03 23.42 19.50
CA GLY A 35 -21.46 24.81 19.68
C GLY A 35 -22.89 24.93 20.25
N ARG A 36 -23.71 23.88 20.17
CA ARG A 36 -25.03 23.78 20.79
C ARG A 36 -25.00 23.14 22.19
N GLY A 37 -23.84 23.01 22.81
CA GLY A 37 -23.66 22.47 24.18
C GLY A 37 -23.58 20.93 24.26
N MET A 38 -23.46 20.24 23.13
CA MET A 38 -23.49 18.77 23.08
C MET A 38 -22.10 18.15 23.24
N GLN A 39 -21.96 17.15 24.13
CA GLN A 39 -20.72 16.38 24.28
C GLN A 39 -20.65 15.24 23.23
N LEU A 40 -20.26 15.58 22.00
CA LEU A 40 -20.13 14.62 20.89
C LEU A 40 -18.66 14.35 20.54
N ARG A 41 -18.24 13.08 20.52
CA ARG A 41 -16.92 12.69 19.98
C ARG A 41 -16.93 12.77 18.45
N HIS A 42 -15.81 13.18 17.85
CA HIS A 42 -15.76 13.34 16.39
C HIS A 42 -16.06 12.03 15.63
N GLY A 43 -15.57 10.88 16.13
CA GLY A 43 -15.86 9.58 15.53
C GLY A 43 -17.36 9.27 15.47
N GLU A 44 -18.10 9.56 16.54
CA GLU A 44 -19.55 9.34 16.62
C GLU A 44 -20.32 10.24 15.65
N GLY A 45 -19.95 11.53 15.56
CA GLY A 45 -20.58 12.44 14.60
C GLY A 45 -20.26 12.10 13.15
N ARG A 46 -19.03 11.65 12.86
CA ARG A 46 -18.65 11.17 11.53
C ARG A 46 -19.47 9.96 11.12
N ASP A 47 -19.62 8.99 12.02
CA ASP A 47 -20.36 7.75 11.72
C ASP A 47 -21.85 8.05 11.45
N LEU A 48 -22.45 9.01 12.17
CA LEU A 48 -23.82 9.49 11.90
C LEU A 48 -23.95 10.22 10.55
N VAL A 49 -22.98 11.06 10.17
CA VAL A 49 -22.97 11.72 8.86
C VAL A 49 -22.85 10.68 7.74
N HIS A 50 -22.01 9.65 7.94
CA HIS A 50 -21.86 8.54 6.98
C HIS A 50 -23.15 7.72 6.84
N GLU A 51 -23.83 7.45 7.95
CA GLU A 51 -25.13 6.77 7.96
C GLU A 51 -26.18 7.56 7.16
N LEU A 52 -26.28 8.87 7.37
CA LEU A 52 -27.23 9.73 6.65
C LEU A 52 -26.97 9.78 5.13
N PHE A 53 -25.70 9.74 4.73
CA PHE A 53 -25.34 9.64 3.31
C PHE A 53 -25.68 8.27 2.74
N ASN A 54 -25.30 7.19 3.42
CA ASN A 54 -25.50 5.82 2.94
C ASN A 54 -26.99 5.42 2.87
N THR A 55 -27.83 6.00 3.74
CA THR A 55 -29.29 5.82 3.73
C THR A 55 -30.01 6.72 2.72
N GLY A 56 -29.28 7.56 1.98
CA GLY A 56 -29.85 8.43 0.95
C GLY A 56 -30.59 9.66 1.48
N ARG A 57 -30.53 9.96 2.79
CA ARG A 57 -31.24 11.09 3.40
C ARG A 57 -30.69 12.47 2.99
N MET A 58 -29.49 12.53 2.40
CA MET A 58 -28.91 13.77 1.84
C MET A 58 -29.36 14.06 0.40
N GLY A 59 -30.21 13.23 -0.19
CA GLY A 59 -30.65 13.35 -1.59
C GLY A 59 -29.62 12.79 -2.60
N THR A 60 -30.09 12.50 -3.82
CA THR A 60 -29.26 11.93 -4.90
C THR A 60 -28.23 12.90 -5.47
N ASP A 61 -28.43 14.19 -5.21
CA ASP A 61 -27.64 15.27 -5.78
C ASP A 61 -26.37 15.54 -4.97
N TYR A 62 -26.27 15.03 -3.74
CA TYR A 62 -25.07 15.12 -2.92
C TYR A 62 -24.14 13.93 -3.15
N THR A 63 -22.84 14.22 -3.23
CA THR A 63 -21.75 13.25 -3.30
C THR A 63 -20.69 13.59 -2.25
N ARG A 64 -19.73 12.68 -2.04
CA ARG A 64 -18.60 12.89 -1.14
C ARG A 64 -17.28 12.63 -1.84
N THR A 65 -16.32 13.53 -1.68
CA THR A 65 -14.98 13.43 -2.27
C THR A 65 -13.92 13.61 -1.19
N VAL A 66 -12.86 12.80 -1.23
CA VAL A 66 -11.71 12.96 -0.33
C VAL A 66 -10.85 14.11 -0.87
N VAL A 67 -10.59 15.11 -0.04
CA VAL A 67 -9.79 16.29 -0.39
C VAL A 67 -8.57 16.38 0.51
N ASP A 68 -7.42 16.73 -0.06
CA ASP A 68 -6.22 17.07 0.67
C ASP A 68 -6.28 18.55 1.05
N LEU A 69 -6.51 18.82 2.34
CA LEU A 69 -6.57 20.17 2.91
C LEU A 69 -5.26 20.57 3.62
N GLY A 70 -4.17 19.82 3.42
CA GLY A 70 -2.88 20.10 4.10
C GLY A 70 -2.85 19.71 5.58
N THR A 71 -3.77 18.85 6.02
CA THR A 71 -3.82 18.27 7.37
C THR A 71 -3.44 16.80 7.35
N ASP A 72 -2.91 16.25 8.45
CA ASP A 72 -2.53 14.82 8.56
C ASP A 72 -3.70 13.84 8.33
N ALA A 73 -4.93 14.32 8.36
CA ALA A 73 -6.14 13.59 7.95
C ALA A 73 -6.62 14.12 6.59
N ASN A 74 -7.00 13.22 5.67
CA ASN A 74 -7.67 13.55 4.41
C ASN A 74 -9.20 13.52 4.61
N PRO A 75 -9.88 14.65 4.90
CA PRO A 75 -11.31 14.65 5.18
C PRO A 75 -12.15 14.38 3.93
N MET A 76 -13.35 13.82 4.16
CA MET A 76 -14.39 13.72 3.13
C MET A 76 -15.23 15.00 3.15
N VAL A 77 -15.29 15.68 2.01
CA VAL A 77 -16.16 16.84 1.78
C VAL A 77 -17.44 16.36 1.11
N TYR A 78 -18.59 16.73 1.69
CA TYR A 78 -19.93 16.49 1.16
C TYR A 78 -20.36 17.71 0.35
N HIS A 79 -20.72 17.53 -0.92
CA HIS A 79 -21.02 18.62 -1.87
C HIS A 79 -22.01 18.17 -2.95
N ARG A 80 -22.63 19.09 -3.71
CA ARG A 80 -23.52 18.72 -4.82
C ARG A 80 -22.72 18.21 -6.03
N ARG A 81 -23.36 17.37 -6.84
CA ARG A 81 -22.86 16.92 -8.15
C ARG A 81 -22.81 18.12 -9.10
N GLY A 82 -21.64 18.73 -9.22
CA GLY A 82 -21.41 19.94 -10.02
C GLY A 82 -20.45 20.91 -9.33
N ASP A 83 -20.41 20.89 -7.99
CA ASP A 83 -19.50 21.73 -7.22
C ASP A 83 -18.08 21.16 -7.26
N SER A 84 -17.08 22.05 -7.32
CA SER A 84 -15.68 21.66 -7.22
C SER A 84 -15.29 21.50 -5.75
N PRO A 85 -15.03 20.28 -5.24
CA PRO A 85 -14.69 20.09 -3.82
C PRO A 85 -13.35 20.72 -3.42
N ARG A 86 -12.54 21.18 -4.40
CA ARG A 86 -11.28 21.90 -4.18
C ARG A 86 -11.49 23.36 -3.77
N THR A 87 -12.68 23.92 -3.96
CA THR A 87 -13.00 25.30 -3.54
C THR A 87 -13.55 25.36 -2.11
N TYR A 88 -13.69 24.21 -1.45
CA TYR A 88 -14.08 24.15 -0.05
C TYR A 88 -12.97 24.76 0.83
N GLN A 89 -13.33 25.79 1.57
CA GLN A 89 -12.52 26.38 2.64
C GLN A 89 -13.21 26.09 3.96
N SER A 90 -12.50 25.51 4.93
CA SER A 90 -13.08 25.31 6.27
C SER A 90 -13.21 26.67 6.94
N GLY A 91 -14.43 27.20 7.02
CA GLY A 91 -14.69 28.52 7.59
C GLY A 91 -16.04 28.57 8.28
N SER A 92 -16.00 28.94 9.57
CA SER A 92 -17.16 29.41 10.34
C SER A 92 -18.03 30.34 9.50
N THR A 93 -19.27 29.94 9.24
CA THR A 93 -20.20 30.73 8.42
C THR A 93 -20.62 32.03 9.10
N GLY A 94 -20.52 33.13 8.34
CA GLY A 94 -21.26 34.40 8.47
C GLY A 94 -20.34 35.60 8.19
N ALA A 95 -20.57 36.53 7.25
CA ALA A 95 -21.64 36.80 6.29
C ALA A 95 -21.11 37.75 5.18
N THR A 96 -21.75 37.70 4.00
CA THR A 96 -21.90 38.76 2.95
C THR A 96 -20.69 39.60 2.46
N ALA A 97 -20.38 39.52 1.15
CA ALA A 97 -20.58 40.61 0.16
C ALA A 97 -19.84 40.32 -1.17
N ALA A 98 -20.41 40.79 -2.27
CA ALA A 98 -20.04 40.52 -3.65
C ALA A 98 -18.95 41.46 -4.22
N SER A 99 -18.39 41.00 -5.36
CA SER A 99 -17.85 41.76 -6.51
C SER A 99 -16.33 41.97 -6.70
N ALA A 100 -15.89 41.44 -7.86
CA ALA A 100 -14.94 41.98 -8.86
C ALA A 100 -13.40 41.92 -8.67
N PRO A 101 -12.62 41.86 -9.79
CA PRO A 101 -11.27 41.28 -9.86
C PRO A 101 -10.17 42.34 -10.20
N PRO A 102 -9.00 41.94 -10.75
CA PRO A 102 -7.74 41.68 -10.05
C PRO A 102 -6.72 42.84 -10.17
N GLY A 103 -5.89 43.05 -9.14
CA GLY A 103 -4.87 44.11 -9.14
C GLY A 103 -3.64 43.76 -8.32
N ALA A 104 -2.52 43.62 -9.04
CA ALA A 104 -1.12 43.83 -8.65
C ALA A 104 -0.71 43.66 -7.17
N LEU A 105 0.10 42.63 -6.90
CA LEU A 105 0.97 42.55 -5.73
C LEU A 105 2.25 43.38 -5.96
N PRO A 106 2.62 44.30 -5.05
CA PRO A 106 4.01 44.69 -4.90
C PRO A 106 4.69 43.75 -3.90
N THR A 107 5.80 43.19 -4.38
CA THR A 107 6.82 42.45 -3.65
C THR A 107 7.45 43.28 -2.54
N GLN A 108 7.51 42.73 -1.32
CA GLN A 108 8.52 43.07 -0.31
C GLN A 108 9.10 41.76 0.27
N PRO A 109 10.42 41.68 0.49
CA PRO A 109 11.12 40.42 0.78
C PRO A 109 11.01 40.03 2.26
N PHE A 110 10.71 38.76 2.51
CA PHE A 110 10.91 38.16 3.83
C PHE A 110 12.41 37.87 4.05
N PRO A 111 12.98 38.20 5.21
CA PRO A 111 14.36 37.84 5.56
C PRO A 111 14.51 36.32 5.75
N PRO A 112 15.73 35.77 5.56
CA PRO A 112 15.95 34.33 5.56
C PRO A 112 15.69 33.70 6.93
N ALA A 113 15.12 32.49 6.89
CA ALA A 113 14.95 31.62 8.04
C ALA A 113 16.29 31.33 8.72
N ALA A 114 16.42 31.72 9.98
CA ALA A 114 17.51 31.33 10.85
C ALA A 114 17.40 29.84 11.20
N ALA A 115 18.55 29.15 11.19
CA ALA A 115 18.69 27.75 11.57
C ALA A 115 18.23 27.47 13.01
N PRO A 116 17.75 26.25 13.33
CA PRO A 116 17.35 25.90 14.68
C PRO A 116 18.58 25.86 15.62
N PRO A 117 18.51 26.45 16.83
CA PRO A 117 19.61 26.36 17.79
C PRO A 117 19.71 24.96 18.39
N ALA A 118 20.94 24.50 18.51
CA ALA A 118 21.33 23.25 19.13
C ALA A 118 21.01 23.19 20.64
N ASN A 119 20.65 21.99 21.07
CA ASN A 119 20.72 21.42 22.42
C ASN A 119 21.18 22.33 23.57
N THR A 120 20.25 22.64 24.47
CA THR A 120 20.55 23.00 25.86
C THR A 120 19.63 22.21 26.81
N PRO A 121 20.15 21.28 27.62
CA PRO A 121 19.36 20.58 28.61
C PRO A 121 19.05 21.48 29.82
N GLY A 122 17.80 21.40 30.28
CA GLY A 122 17.28 22.14 31.43
C GLY A 122 17.95 21.76 32.75
N LEU A 123 17.72 22.63 33.74
CA LEU A 123 18.42 22.83 35.02
C LEU A 123 18.50 21.64 36.01
N ILE A 124 18.14 20.41 35.62
CA ILE A 124 18.23 19.20 36.48
C ILE A 124 19.51 18.38 36.16
N GLY A 125 20.40 18.90 35.30
CA GLY A 125 21.65 18.25 34.90
C GLY A 125 22.94 18.77 35.56
N ARG A 126 22.87 19.73 36.49
CA ARG A 126 24.07 20.41 37.04
C ARG A 126 24.50 20.02 38.46
N LEU A 127 23.87 19.02 39.08
CA LEU A 127 24.19 18.59 40.45
C LEU A 127 24.64 17.13 40.59
N VAL A 128 24.92 16.43 39.48
CA VAL A 128 25.36 15.01 39.49
C VAL A 128 26.70 14.78 38.77
N LYS A 129 27.50 15.83 38.58
CA LYS A 129 28.83 15.72 37.94
C LYS A 129 29.94 16.38 38.75
N GLY A 130 29.93 16.13 40.06
CA GLY A 130 30.95 16.62 40.99
C GLY A 130 31.56 15.56 41.91
N LEU A 131 31.10 14.30 41.87
CA LEU A 131 31.47 13.36 42.95
C LEU A 131 32.11 12.03 42.54
N PHE A 132 32.15 11.64 41.26
CA PHE A 132 32.84 10.39 40.91
C PHE A 132 33.55 10.45 39.56
N GLY A 133 34.87 10.64 39.63
CA GLY A 133 35.81 10.29 38.58
C GLY A 133 36.82 9.29 39.12
N GLY A 134 37.00 8.18 38.39
CA GLY A 134 38.27 7.45 38.32
C GLY A 134 38.45 6.23 39.22
N GLY A 135 38.29 5.04 38.63
CA GLY A 135 39.42 4.09 38.53
C GLY A 135 39.55 2.93 39.52
N LYS A 136 39.43 1.73 38.94
CA LYS A 136 40.21 0.48 39.14
C LYS A 136 39.87 -0.52 40.28
N ASP A 137 39.73 -1.75 39.78
CA ASP A 137 40.17 -3.07 40.27
C ASP A 137 39.54 -3.73 41.53
N GLN A 138 39.25 -5.01 41.32
CA GLN A 138 38.56 -6.06 42.10
C GLN A 138 39.07 -6.31 43.54
N PRO A 139 38.59 -7.36 44.24
CA PRO A 139 37.23 -7.69 44.70
C PRO A 139 37.22 -7.84 46.24
N ILE A 140 36.09 -7.82 46.95
CA ILE A 140 35.93 -8.51 48.25
C ILE A 140 34.44 -8.63 48.62
N VAL A 141 34.14 -9.79 49.16
CA VAL A 141 32.90 -10.33 49.68
C VAL A 141 32.31 -9.49 50.83
N GLY A 142 30.98 -9.32 50.80
CA GLY A 142 30.10 -9.34 51.97
C GLY A 142 30.06 -8.10 52.86
N ARG A 143 29.03 -7.25 52.68
CA ARG A 143 28.16 -6.84 53.79
C ARG A 143 26.85 -6.26 53.27
N VAL A 144 25.76 -6.85 53.73
CA VAL A 144 24.39 -6.31 53.67
C VAL A 144 24.39 -4.94 54.34
N VAL A 145 24.03 -3.90 53.60
CA VAL A 145 23.48 -2.64 54.14
C VAL A 145 22.42 -2.18 53.15
N GLY A 146 21.18 -2.15 53.64
CA GLY A 146 20.00 -1.80 52.88
C GLY A 146 20.01 -0.33 52.45
N ASP A 147 19.51 -0.12 51.24
CA ASP A 147 19.20 1.19 50.71
C ASP A 147 18.04 1.79 51.52
N GLY A 148 18.30 2.96 52.09
CA GLY A 148 17.34 3.77 52.84
C GLY A 148 16.28 4.33 51.91
N GLY A 149 15.27 3.52 51.60
CA GLY A 149 13.94 4.02 51.28
C GLY A 149 13.20 4.20 52.59
N ASN A 150 12.81 5.43 52.91
CA ASN A 150 11.90 5.78 54.00
C ASN A 150 10.57 5.03 53.79
N ALA A 151 10.53 3.78 54.24
CA ALA A 151 9.32 3.14 54.68
C ALA A 151 8.96 3.84 56.00
N ALA A 152 8.14 4.89 55.90
CA ALA A 152 7.33 5.29 57.02
C ALA A 152 6.39 4.11 57.30
N SER A 153 6.86 3.17 58.11
CA SER A 153 6.07 2.16 58.77
C SER A 153 4.89 2.88 59.42
N GLY A 154 3.68 2.56 58.97
CA GLY A 154 2.43 3.12 59.46
C GLY A 154 2.04 2.59 60.84
N ASP A 155 3.00 2.59 61.77
CA ASP A 155 2.85 2.17 63.18
C ASP A 155 3.07 3.33 64.16
N ASP A 156 3.21 4.57 63.70
CA ASP A 156 3.10 5.76 64.56
C ASP A 156 1.69 6.35 64.45
N VAL A 157 0.68 5.59 64.90
CA VAL A 157 -0.48 6.25 65.51
C VAL A 157 0.03 6.71 66.88
N GLY A 158 0.68 7.88 66.89
CA GLY A 158 1.24 8.47 68.10
C GLY A 158 0.22 8.33 69.23
N ALA A 159 0.63 7.66 70.31
CA ALA A 159 -0.22 7.36 71.45
C ALA A 159 -0.96 8.63 71.87
N LEU A 160 -2.23 8.74 71.46
CA LEU A 160 -3.10 9.81 71.88
C LEU A 160 -3.29 9.61 73.37
N ALA A 161 -2.59 10.44 74.16
CA ALA A 161 -2.68 10.40 75.61
C ALA A 161 -4.16 10.38 76.00
N LEU A 162 -4.62 9.29 76.60
CA LEU A 162 -6.00 9.22 77.08
C LEU A 162 -6.10 10.06 78.35
N ARG A 163 -7.10 10.93 78.42
CA ARG A 163 -7.33 11.81 79.56
C ARG A 163 -7.86 10.99 80.76
N PRO A 164 -7.45 11.30 82.00
CA PRO A 164 -8.11 10.72 83.19
C PRO A 164 -9.54 11.26 83.33
N PRO A 165 -10.52 10.42 83.73
CA PRO A 165 -11.90 10.88 83.93
C PRO A 165 -11.94 11.89 85.07
N ALA A 166 -12.40 13.10 84.80
CA ALA A 166 -12.61 14.14 85.82
C ALA A 166 -14.11 14.21 86.13
N SER A 167 -14.48 14.08 87.41
CA SER A 167 -15.84 14.38 87.87
C SER A 167 -16.08 15.88 87.76
N LEU A 168 -17.11 16.27 87.01
CA LEU A 168 -17.48 17.65 86.76
C LEU A 168 -18.59 18.08 87.75
N ASP A 169 -18.20 18.61 88.91
CA ASP A 169 -19.09 19.41 89.75
C ASP A 169 -19.09 20.83 89.18
N LEU A 170 -19.93 21.06 88.16
CA LEU A 170 -20.06 22.35 87.49
C LEU A 170 -21.12 23.20 88.17
N ASP A 171 -20.71 24.30 88.81
CA ASP A 171 -21.63 25.33 89.30
C ASP A 171 -21.58 26.54 88.35
N ALA A 172 -22.75 27.12 88.05
CA ALA A 172 -22.85 28.31 87.18
C ALA A 172 -22.08 29.51 87.77
N SER A 173 -21.85 29.50 89.08
CA SER A 173 -21.04 30.48 89.81
C SER A 173 -19.55 30.47 89.41
N ASP A 174 -19.03 29.37 88.85
CA ASP A 174 -17.63 29.27 88.41
C ASP A 174 -17.32 30.14 87.17
N PHE A 175 -18.36 30.55 86.44
CA PHE A 175 -18.28 31.31 85.19
C PHE A 175 -18.70 32.78 85.33
N LEU A 176 -18.77 33.30 86.56
CA LEU A 176 -19.14 34.69 86.81
C LEU A 176 -18.24 35.68 86.04
N PRO A 177 -18.82 36.75 85.49
CA PRO A 177 -18.10 37.71 84.68
C PRO A 177 -17.05 38.46 85.51
N ILE A 178 -15.84 38.54 84.98
CA ILE A 178 -14.73 39.30 85.57
C ILE A 178 -14.62 40.66 84.85
N SER A 179 -14.18 41.70 85.57
CA SER A 179 -13.92 43.02 84.98
C SER A 179 -12.83 42.96 83.89
N ARG A 180 -12.85 43.87 82.92
CA ARG A 180 -11.89 43.86 81.80
C ARG A 180 -10.44 44.03 82.26
N ASP A 181 -10.22 44.82 83.31
CA ASP A 181 -8.88 45.10 83.84
C ASP A 181 -8.32 43.90 84.60
N ASP A 182 -9.17 43.17 85.33
CA ASP A 182 -8.83 41.94 86.02
C ASP A 182 -8.61 40.76 85.06
N LEU A 183 -9.34 40.72 83.95
CA LEU A 183 -9.10 39.77 82.85
C LEU A 183 -7.72 39.98 82.21
N MET A 184 -7.32 41.23 81.98
CA MET A 184 -6.04 41.57 81.37
C MET A 184 -4.85 41.34 82.31
N SER A 185 -5.04 41.45 83.63
CA SER A 185 -4.02 41.14 84.64
C SER A 185 -3.84 39.63 84.82
N ALA A 186 -4.94 38.85 84.85
CA ALA A 186 -4.93 37.39 84.91
C ALA A 186 -4.36 36.75 83.62
N ALA A 187 -4.61 37.36 82.45
CA ALA A 187 -4.04 36.91 81.18
C ALA A 187 -2.51 37.08 81.10
N LYS A 188 -1.94 38.09 81.79
CA LYS A 188 -0.49 38.34 81.84
C LYS A 188 0.27 37.37 82.73
N THR A 189 -0.41 36.76 83.71
CA THR A 189 0.18 35.84 84.70
C THR A 189 0.02 34.36 84.33
N THR A 190 -0.88 34.03 83.41
CA THR A 190 -1.15 32.63 83.00
C THR A 190 -0.22 32.20 81.86
N THR A 191 0.56 31.13 82.06
CA THR A 191 1.50 30.61 81.06
C THR A 191 0.78 30.05 79.82
N LEU A 192 1.02 30.61 78.64
CA LEU A 192 0.25 30.34 77.41
C LEU A 192 0.66 29.05 76.64
N TRP A 193 1.71 28.33 77.07
CA TRP A 193 2.31 27.21 76.33
C TRP A 193 2.42 25.92 77.15
N GLY A 194 1.43 25.62 77.99
CA GLY A 194 1.51 24.51 78.95
C GLY A 194 0.63 23.28 78.69
N ASN A 195 -0.40 23.34 77.83
CA ASN A 195 -1.42 22.28 77.76
C ASN A 195 -1.61 21.71 76.34
N PRO A 196 -1.39 20.40 76.10
CA PRO A 196 -1.40 19.79 74.76
C PRO A 196 -2.77 19.75 74.07
N TRP A 197 -3.84 20.14 74.78
CA TRP A 197 -5.21 20.15 74.28
C TRP A 197 -5.60 21.48 73.62
N PHE A 198 -4.86 22.55 73.91
CA PHE A 198 -5.20 23.89 73.43
C PHE A 198 -4.88 24.06 71.93
N GLY A 199 -5.87 24.49 71.14
CA GLY A 199 -5.72 24.72 69.68
C GLY A 199 -6.15 23.54 68.80
N ARG A 200 -6.48 22.39 69.40
CA ARG A 200 -7.11 21.27 68.69
C ARG A 200 -8.55 21.63 68.31
N ARG A 201 -8.90 21.44 67.04
CA ARG A 201 -10.25 21.71 66.53
C ARG A 201 -11.22 20.56 66.80
N ASP A 202 -10.69 19.40 67.19
CA ASP A 202 -11.41 18.15 67.44
C ASP A 202 -11.65 17.87 68.94
N ILE A 203 -11.38 18.86 69.82
CA ILE A 203 -11.50 18.73 71.28
C ILE A 203 -12.09 20.01 71.89
N ILE A 204 -13.06 19.84 72.80
CA ILE A 204 -13.49 20.92 73.70
C ILE A 204 -12.47 21.00 74.85
N PRO A 205 -11.78 22.14 75.05
CA PRO A 205 -10.74 22.27 76.06
C PRO A 205 -11.28 21.98 77.47
N PRO A 206 -10.49 21.31 78.35
CA PRO A 206 -10.97 20.95 79.67
C PRO A 206 -11.17 22.19 80.55
N ILE A 207 -12.23 22.20 81.35
CA ILE A 207 -12.49 23.27 82.31
C ILE A 207 -11.38 23.42 83.37
N GLY A 208 -10.65 22.35 83.68
CA GLY A 208 -9.52 22.39 84.63
C GLY A 208 -8.33 23.22 84.14
N ASP A 209 -8.29 23.59 82.86
CA ASP A 209 -7.26 24.47 82.32
C ASP A 209 -7.53 25.92 82.75
N PRO A 210 -6.60 26.56 83.48
CA PRO A 210 -6.72 27.96 83.90
C PRO A 210 -7.03 28.90 82.73
N ARG A 211 -6.52 28.58 81.54
CA ARG A 211 -6.74 29.37 80.33
C ARG A 211 -8.15 29.24 79.79
N THR A 212 -8.71 28.02 79.79
CA THR A 212 -10.09 27.77 79.37
C THR A 212 -11.05 28.52 80.28
N LYS A 213 -10.87 28.45 81.61
CA LYS A 213 -11.66 29.24 82.59
C LYS A 213 -11.61 30.75 82.32
N LEU A 214 -10.45 31.26 81.94
CA LEU A 214 -10.28 32.69 81.65
C LEU A 214 -11.03 33.12 80.37
N ILE A 215 -10.94 32.31 79.31
CA ILE A 215 -11.65 32.56 78.04
C ILE A 215 -13.16 32.43 78.27
N ASP A 216 -13.58 31.42 79.02
CA ASP A 216 -14.95 31.15 79.40
C ASP A 216 -15.60 32.34 80.12
N ARG A 217 -14.92 32.85 81.15
CA ARG A 217 -15.36 34.06 81.87
C ARG A 217 -15.36 35.30 80.98
N ALA A 218 -14.42 35.41 80.03
CA ALA A 218 -14.41 36.49 79.05
C ALA A 218 -15.57 36.41 78.04
N MET A 219 -15.96 35.21 77.62
CA MET A 219 -17.10 34.97 76.73
C MET A 219 -18.41 35.34 77.42
N VAL A 220 -18.57 34.98 78.70
CA VAL A 220 -19.72 35.38 79.53
C VAL A 220 -19.75 36.90 79.74
N ALA A 221 -18.61 37.52 80.09
CA ALA A 221 -18.52 38.97 80.31
C ALA A 221 -18.83 39.81 79.04
N ARG A 222 -18.59 39.26 77.85
CA ARG A 222 -18.95 39.88 76.57
C ARG A 222 -20.35 39.51 76.06
N GLY A 223 -21.10 38.70 76.82
CA GLY A 223 -22.44 38.23 76.45
C GLY A 223 -22.46 37.29 75.24
N ILE A 224 -21.33 36.66 74.90
CA ILE A 224 -21.23 35.75 73.75
C ILE A 224 -21.92 34.42 74.05
N LEU A 225 -21.81 33.95 75.31
CA LEU A 225 -22.44 32.73 75.79
C LEU A 225 -22.94 32.93 77.23
N THR A 226 -23.99 32.21 77.60
CA THR A 226 -24.47 32.17 78.99
C THR A 226 -23.70 31.13 79.82
N PRO A 227 -23.60 31.29 81.16
CA PRO A 227 -22.99 30.30 82.04
C PRO A 227 -23.55 28.88 81.85
N ASP A 228 -24.86 28.75 81.66
CA ASP A 228 -25.53 27.46 81.48
C ASP A 228 -25.12 26.79 80.15
N GLN A 229 -25.03 27.57 79.06
CA GLN A 229 -24.54 27.08 77.77
C GLN A 229 -23.07 26.63 77.85
N LEU A 230 -22.26 27.32 78.63
CA LEU A 230 -20.87 26.92 78.85
C LEU A 230 -20.77 25.62 79.63
N ALA A 231 -21.56 25.47 80.69
CA ALA A 231 -21.63 24.24 81.47
C ALA A 231 -22.07 23.05 80.60
N GLU A 232 -23.03 23.27 79.69
CA GLU A 232 -23.46 22.26 78.73
C GLU A 232 -22.35 21.89 77.73
N ILE A 233 -21.63 22.86 77.17
CA ILE A 233 -20.48 22.62 76.27
C ILE A 233 -19.41 21.76 76.96
N HIS A 234 -19.09 22.07 78.22
CA HIS A 234 -18.09 21.31 78.98
C HIS A 234 -18.58 19.90 79.36
N ARG A 235 -19.87 19.74 79.64
CA ARG A 235 -20.50 18.43 79.85
C ARG A 235 -20.42 17.56 78.60
N ILE A 236 -20.79 18.11 77.43
CA ILE A 236 -20.67 17.44 76.13
C ILE A 236 -19.20 17.06 75.85
N GLY A 237 -18.26 17.95 76.16
CA GLY A 237 -16.83 17.68 76.02
C GLY A 237 -16.35 16.49 76.85
N ALA A 238 -16.86 16.33 78.08
CA ALA A 238 -16.51 15.20 78.94
C ALA A 238 -17.14 13.88 78.48
N ASP A 239 -18.40 13.91 78.03
CA ASP A 239 -19.05 12.74 77.44
C ASP A 239 -18.31 12.28 76.18
N MET A 240 -17.88 13.22 75.33
CA MET A 240 -17.05 12.92 74.16
C MET A 240 -15.72 12.28 74.57
N ASP A 241 -15.04 12.80 75.59
CA ASP A 241 -13.80 12.21 76.12
C ASP A 241 -14.02 10.79 76.66
N HIS A 242 -15.20 10.48 77.23
CA HIS A 242 -15.55 9.15 77.71
C HIS A 242 -15.66 8.11 76.58
N TYR A 243 -16.29 8.47 75.46
CA TYR A 243 -16.50 7.55 74.33
C TYR A 243 -15.33 7.51 73.33
N ARG A 244 -14.38 8.46 73.43
CA ARG A 244 -13.24 8.60 72.53
C ARG A 244 -12.35 7.36 72.39
N PRO A 245 -11.98 6.63 73.47
CA PRO A 245 -11.13 5.45 73.35
C PRO A 245 -11.78 4.37 72.47
N THR A 246 -13.09 4.19 72.63
CA THR A 246 -13.89 3.25 71.85
C THR A 246 -13.96 3.67 70.38
N GLN A 247 -14.15 4.96 70.11
CA GLN A 247 -14.17 5.49 68.75
C GLN A 247 -12.83 5.30 68.02
N ILE A 248 -11.71 5.59 68.68
CA ILE A 248 -10.36 5.39 68.12
C ILE A 248 -10.10 3.90 67.81
N LEU A 249 -10.55 3.00 68.69
CA LEU A 249 -10.43 1.56 68.46
C LEU A 249 -11.23 1.13 67.23
N ILE A 250 -12.47 1.60 67.08
CA ILE A 250 -13.33 1.30 65.92
C ILE A 250 -12.71 1.84 64.62
N GLU A 251 -12.20 3.08 64.63
CA GLU A 251 -11.55 3.69 63.47
C GLU A 251 -10.27 2.95 63.07
N SER A 252 -9.43 2.54 64.03
CA SER A 252 -8.20 1.77 63.75
C SER A 252 -8.50 0.36 63.20
N GLN A 253 -9.54 -0.30 63.71
CA GLN A 253 -10.03 -1.57 63.19
C GLN A 253 -10.60 -1.42 61.77
N ALA A 254 -11.37 -0.37 61.50
CA ALA A 254 -11.88 -0.07 60.16
C ALA A 254 -10.74 0.23 59.17
N HIS A 255 -9.71 0.95 59.59
CA HIS A 255 -8.54 1.24 58.77
C HIS A 255 -7.70 0.00 58.44
N SER A 256 -7.46 -0.87 59.42
CA SER A 256 -6.71 -2.13 59.20
C SER A 256 -7.49 -3.11 58.31
N ALA A 257 -8.79 -3.27 58.53
CA ALA A 257 -9.68 -4.03 57.66
C ALA A 257 -9.68 -3.46 56.22
N GLY A 258 -9.80 -2.14 56.07
CA GLY A 258 -9.73 -1.46 54.78
C GLY A 258 -8.41 -1.69 54.03
N ARG A 259 -7.26 -1.63 54.73
CA ARG A 259 -5.94 -1.92 54.15
C ARG A 259 -5.83 -3.37 53.67
N SER A 260 -6.24 -4.33 54.50
CA SER A 260 -6.19 -5.75 54.12
C SER A 260 -7.07 -6.06 52.90
N ALA A 261 -8.25 -5.43 52.78
CA ALA A 261 -9.12 -5.58 51.63
C ALA A 261 -8.51 -5.00 50.35
N ILE A 262 -7.84 -3.84 50.44
CA ILE A 262 -7.12 -3.22 49.31
C ILE A 262 -5.97 -4.11 48.85
N GLU A 263 -5.18 -4.66 49.76
CA GLU A 263 -4.05 -5.55 49.42
C GLU A 263 -4.49 -6.82 48.69
N VAL A 264 -5.61 -7.42 49.13
CA VAL A 264 -6.19 -8.60 48.46
C VAL A 264 -6.69 -8.23 47.06
N ASP A 265 -7.35 -7.08 46.90
CA ASP A 265 -7.84 -6.62 45.60
C ASP A 265 -6.69 -6.24 44.64
N ASP A 266 -5.63 -5.63 45.14
CA ASP A 266 -4.43 -5.29 44.37
C ASP A 266 -3.68 -6.55 43.91
N LYS A 267 -3.56 -7.57 44.77
CA LYS A 267 -3.01 -8.89 44.39
C LYS A 267 -3.84 -9.55 43.31
N ARG A 268 -5.18 -9.60 43.47
CA ARG A 268 -6.10 -10.14 42.47
C ARG A 268 -5.98 -9.41 41.13
N LYS A 269 -5.97 -8.07 41.14
CA LYS A 269 -5.75 -7.24 39.94
C LYS A 269 -4.38 -7.49 39.31
N ALA A 270 -3.33 -7.66 40.10
CA ALA A 270 -1.99 -7.96 39.62
C ALA A 270 -1.92 -9.34 38.94
N GLU A 271 -2.55 -10.36 39.52
CA GLU A 271 -2.66 -11.70 38.95
C GLU A 271 -3.47 -11.71 37.65
N GLU A 272 -4.63 -11.05 37.62
CA GLU A 272 -5.44 -10.90 36.41
C GLU A 272 -4.68 -10.15 35.30
N LYS A 273 -3.94 -9.10 35.66
CA LYS A 273 -3.09 -8.35 34.73
C LYS A 273 -1.93 -9.21 34.22
N ALA A 274 -1.32 -10.02 35.09
CA ALA A 274 -0.26 -10.95 34.72
C ALA A 274 -0.78 -12.04 33.75
N LYS A 275 -1.96 -12.62 34.03
CA LYS A 275 -2.63 -13.59 33.15
C LYS A 275 -2.96 -13.00 31.78
N LYS A 276 -3.61 -11.82 31.75
CA LYS A 276 -3.90 -11.11 30.48
C LYS A 276 -2.63 -10.76 29.71
N LYS A 277 -1.54 -10.41 30.39
CA LYS A 277 -0.23 -10.13 29.77
C LYS A 277 0.39 -11.39 29.17
N ALA A 278 0.26 -12.55 29.84
CA ALA A 278 0.72 -13.84 29.33
C ALA A 278 -0.09 -14.27 28.09
N GLU A 279 -1.42 -14.21 28.14
CA GLU A 279 -2.30 -14.51 27.00
C GLU A 279 -2.04 -13.58 25.81
N ALA A 280 -1.80 -12.28 26.06
CA ALA A 280 -1.44 -11.33 25.02
C ALA A 280 -0.08 -11.63 24.38
N LYS A 281 0.89 -12.11 25.17
CA LYS A 281 2.21 -12.53 24.69
C LYS A 281 2.09 -13.76 23.78
N GLU A 282 1.36 -14.78 24.22
CA GLU A 282 1.13 -16.00 23.42
C GLU A 282 0.39 -15.69 22.11
N ARG A 283 -0.67 -14.87 22.15
CA ARG A 283 -1.38 -14.43 20.94
C ARG A 283 -0.47 -13.65 20.00
N LYS A 284 0.47 -12.85 20.52
CA LYS A 284 1.44 -12.12 19.72
C LYS A 284 2.44 -13.06 19.07
N GLU A 285 2.93 -14.07 19.79
CA GLU A 285 3.85 -15.09 19.27
C GLU A 285 3.19 -15.93 18.18
N LYS A 286 1.96 -16.42 18.42
CA LYS A 286 1.17 -17.12 17.40
C LYS A 286 0.89 -16.27 16.16
N ARG A 287 0.53 -14.99 16.35
CA ARG A 287 0.37 -14.07 15.23
C ARG A 287 1.68 -13.85 14.46
N GLN A 288 2.82 -13.80 15.14
CA GLN A 288 4.12 -13.66 14.50
C GLN A 288 4.48 -14.92 13.71
N SER A 289 4.25 -16.12 14.25
CA SER A 289 4.46 -17.37 13.53
C SER A 289 3.56 -17.47 12.31
N ASP A 290 2.27 -17.15 12.44
CA ASP A 290 1.31 -17.18 11.32
C ASP A 290 1.70 -16.19 10.22
N ILE A 291 2.18 -14.99 10.59
CA ILE A 291 2.67 -14.00 9.62
C ILE A 291 3.94 -14.49 8.93
N ALA A 292 4.85 -15.14 9.67
CA ALA A 292 6.08 -15.68 9.13
C ALA A 292 5.79 -16.80 8.13
N GLU A 293 4.91 -17.74 8.48
CA GLU A 293 4.46 -18.82 7.61
C GLU A 293 3.78 -18.27 6.35
N ARG A 294 2.81 -17.34 6.50
CA ARG A 294 2.15 -16.70 5.36
C ARG A 294 3.14 -15.97 4.45
N LYS A 295 4.16 -15.31 4.99
CA LYS A 295 5.19 -14.66 4.15
C LYS A 295 6.07 -15.67 3.43
N ALA A 296 6.26 -16.86 4.01
CA ALA A 296 7.08 -17.91 3.44
C ALA A 296 6.35 -18.70 2.35
N THR A 297 5.03 -18.86 2.46
CA THR A 297 4.22 -19.70 1.56
C THR A 297 3.34 -18.90 0.60
N ASP A 298 2.92 -17.69 0.99
CA ASP A 298 1.85 -16.98 0.30
C ASP A 298 2.27 -15.63 -0.31
N ILE A 299 1.56 -15.26 -1.37
CA ILE A 299 1.66 -13.97 -2.05
C ILE A 299 0.27 -13.36 -2.12
N VAL A 300 0.05 -12.36 -1.25
CA VAL A 300 -1.21 -11.61 -1.16
C VAL A 300 -1.19 -10.35 -2.03
N PHE A 301 0.01 -9.80 -2.29
CA PHE A 301 0.16 -8.54 -3.01
C PHE A 301 1.36 -8.56 -3.96
N LEU A 302 1.10 -8.18 -5.21
CA LEU A 302 2.08 -8.06 -6.29
C LEU A 302 2.07 -6.68 -6.96
N GLY A 303 1.29 -5.72 -6.45
CA GLY A 303 1.15 -4.39 -7.05
C GLY A 303 -0.31 -3.99 -7.28
N ARG A 304 -0.54 -2.70 -7.51
CA ARG A 304 -1.87 -2.15 -7.81
C ARG A 304 -2.36 -2.70 -9.17
N GLY A 305 -3.66 -2.91 -9.32
CA GLY A 305 -4.27 -3.41 -10.56
C GLY A 305 -4.06 -4.89 -10.88
N VAL A 306 -3.07 -5.57 -10.26
CA VAL A 306 -2.77 -6.99 -10.54
C VAL A 306 -3.13 -7.94 -9.39
N SER A 307 -3.22 -7.44 -8.16
CA SER A 307 -3.37 -8.28 -6.96
C SER A 307 -4.79 -8.76 -6.66
N GLY A 308 -5.82 -8.23 -7.34
CA GLY A 308 -7.23 -8.41 -6.94
C GLY A 308 -7.73 -9.86 -6.92
N GLN A 309 -7.14 -10.76 -7.72
CA GLN A 309 -7.55 -12.17 -7.83
C GLN A 309 -6.53 -13.14 -7.21
N LEU A 310 -5.55 -12.65 -6.45
CA LEU A 310 -4.52 -13.51 -5.86
C LEU A 310 -5.06 -14.46 -4.78
N HIS A 311 -6.19 -14.16 -4.15
CA HIS A 311 -6.79 -15.04 -3.14
C HIS A 311 -7.47 -16.29 -3.73
N LEU A 312 -7.76 -16.31 -5.03
CA LEU A 312 -8.43 -17.43 -5.71
C LEU A 312 -7.39 -18.48 -6.12
N ARG A 313 -7.45 -19.65 -5.47
CA ARG A 313 -6.45 -20.73 -5.60
C ARG A 313 -6.94 -21.96 -6.34
N ASP A 314 -8.20 -21.98 -6.75
CA ASP A 314 -8.79 -23.15 -7.38
C ASP A 314 -8.34 -23.26 -8.83
N SER A 315 -7.56 -24.29 -9.13
CA SER A 315 -7.20 -24.70 -10.49
C SER A 315 -8.08 -25.85 -10.94
N ASP A 316 -8.37 -25.88 -12.23
CA ASP A 316 -9.04 -26.99 -12.91
C ASP A 316 -8.00 -28.09 -13.21
N ALA A 317 -7.86 -29.03 -12.29
CA ALA A 317 -6.87 -30.10 -12.37
C ALA A 317 -7.14 -31.05 -13.54
N GLU A 318 -8.40 -31.32 -13.87
CA GLU A 318 -8.77 -32.21 -14.99
C GLU A 318 -8.32 -31.60 -16.32
N LYS A 319 -8.58 -30.30 -16.52
CA LYS A 319 -8.17 -29.60 -17.73
C LYS A 319 -6.65 -29.51 -17.89
N LEU A 320 -5.95 -29.26 -16.78
CA LEU A 320 -4.48 -29.23 -16.77
C LEU A 320 -3.90 -30.61 -17.07
N ALA A 321 -4.43 -31.68 -16.45
CA ALA A 321 -4.01 -33.04 -16.71
C ALA A 321 -4.28 -33.48 -18.15
N ALA A 322 -5.46 -33.16 -18.70
CA ALA A 322 -5.82 -33.47 -20.09
C ALA A 322 -4.89 -32.79 -21.12
N ALA A 323 -4.31 -31.64 -20.77
CA ALA A 323 -3.36 -30.90 -21.60
C ALA A 323 -1.88 -31.22 -21.28
N ASP A 324 -1.61 -32.22 -20.42
CA ASP A 324 -0.26 -32.56 -19.93
C ASP A 324 0.48 -31.34 -19.32
N LEU A 325 -0.25 -30.51 -18.58
CA LEU A 325 0.26 -29.31 -17.94
C LEU A 325 0.52 -29.54 -16.43
N PRO A 326 1.50 -28.86 -15.82
CA PRO A 326 1.75 -28.98 -14.40
C PRO A 326 0.55 -28.46 -13.60
N ILE A 327 0.05 -29.27 -12.67
CA ILE A 327 -1.08 -28.92 -11.81
C ILE A 327 -0.56 -28.00 -10.70
N LEU A 328 -0.78 -26.70 -10.86
CA LEU A 328 -0.34 -25.66 -9.94
C LEU A 328 -1.53 -24.80 -9.53
N SER A 329 -1.83 -24.77 -8.24
CA SER A 329 -2.96 -24.06 -7.63
C SER A 329 -2.48 -22.88 -6.79
N THR A 330 -1.36 -23.05 -6.09
CA THR A 330 -0.83 -22.07 -5.14
C THR A 330 0.48 -21.40 -5.61
N PRO A 331 0.84 -20.22 -5.08
CA PRO A 331 2.13 -19.58 -5.37
C PRO A 331 3.31 -20.41 -4.88
N ALA A 332 3.13 -21.19 -3.81
CA ALA A 332 4.14 -22.07 -3.25
C ALA A 332 4.48 -23.20 -4.22
N GLU A 333 3.47 -23.87 -4.77
CA GLU A 333 3.64 -24.88 -5.82
C GLU A 333 4.33 -24.29 -7.06
N LEU A 334 3.87 -23.12 -7.53
CA LEU A 334 4.51 -22.45 -8.67
C LEU A 334 5.97 -22.07 -8.38
N ALA A 335 6.27 -21.57 -7.18
CA ALA A 335 7.63 -21.24 -6.78
C ALA A 335 8.52 -22.48 -6.76
N SER A 336 8.02 -23.59 -6.19
CA SER A 336 8.70 -24.89 -6.18
C SER A 336 8.96 -25.40 -7.59
N ALA A 337 7.95 -25.38 -8.47
CA ALA A 337 8.07 -25.80 -9.87
C ALA A 337 9.09 -24.96 -10.65
N LEU A 338 9.17 -23.65 -10.36
CA LEU A 338 10.17 -22.75 -10.94
C LEU A 338 11.55 -22.85 -10.27
N GLY A 339 11.72 -23.61 -9.19
CA GLY A 339 12.96 -23.65 -8.41
C GLY A 339 13.32 -22.29 -7.80
N LEU A 340 12.32 -21.62 -7.22
CA LEU A 340 12.44 -20.31 -6.56
C LEU A 340 11.87 -20.36 -5.14
N THR A 341 12.35 -19.45 -4.29
CA THR A 341 11.65 -19.13 -3.04
C THR A 341 10.48 -18.18 -3.31
N ILE A 342 9.45 -18.19 -2.47
CA ILE A 342 8.32 -17.25 -2.56
C ILE A 342 8.78 -15.79 -2.61
N SER A 343 9.78 -15.42 -1.79
CA SER A 343 10.36 -14.08 -1.81
C SER A 343 10.95 -13.70 -3.17
N LYS A 344 11.66 -14.63 -3.83
CA LYS A 344 12.24 -14.40 -5.16
C LYS A 344 11.16 -14.37 -6.25
N LEU A 345 10.16 -15.25 -6.17
CA LEU A 345 9.02 -15.25 -7.10
C LEU A 345 8.26 -13.92 -7.00
N ARG A 346 7.96 -13.48 -5.77
CA ARG A 346 7.35 -12.18 -5.51
C ARG A 346 8.17 -11.04 -6.09
N TRP A 347 9.49 -11.06 -5.89
CA TRP A 347 10.39 -10.03 -6.43
C TRP A 347 10.38 -9.98 -7.97
N LEU A 348 10.37 -11.13 -8.65
CA LEU A 348 10.30 -11.21 -10.12
C LEU A 348 8.94 -10.78 -10.68
N ALA A 349 7.86 -11.17 -10.01
CA ALA A 349 6.50 -10.88 -10.45
C ALA A 349 5.97 -9.52 -9.98
N PHE A 350 6.71 -8.77 -9.17
CA PHE A 350 6.23 -7.52 -8.59
C PHE A 350 6.00 -6.44 -9.67
N HIS A 351 4.79 -5.89 -9.69
CA HIS A 351 4.39 -4.81 -10.57
C HIS A 351 4.55 -3.46 -9.87
N ASN A 352 5.41 -2.62 -10.44
CA ASN A 352 5.67 -1.26 -10.01
C ASN A 352 5.64 -0.28 -11.19
N ASP A 353 4.95 0.85 -11.03
CA ASP A 353 4.99 1.94 -11.99
C ASP A 353 6.35 2.66 -11.97
N VAL A 354 6.91 2.88 -10.79
CA VAL A 354 8.24 3.48 -10.60
C VAL A 354 9.17 2.46 -9.98
N ALA A 355 10.27 2.14 -10.66
CA ALA A 355 11.24 1.16 -10.19
C ALA A 355 12.67 1.68 -10.32
N THR A 356 13.51 1.40 -9.33
CA THR A 356 14.96 1.65 -9.42
C THR A 356 15.67 0.55 -10.21
N ARG A 357 15.11 -0.66 -10.21
CA ARG A 357 15.64 -1.83 -10.92
C ARG A 357 14.52 -2.58 -11.63
N THR A 358 14.79 -3.04 -12.84
CA THR A 358 13.86 -3.83 -13.66
C THR A 358 14.45 -5.21 -13.96
N HIS A 359 13.59 -6.16 -14.33
CA HIS A 359 14.01 -7.50 -14.72
C HIS A 359 14.35 -7.63 -16.20
N TYR A 360 14.39 -6.50 -16.91
CA TYR A 360 14.67 -6.40 -18.34
C TYR A 360 15.71 -5.32 -18.61
N VAL A 361 16.58 -5.61 -19.57
CA VAL A 361 17.52 -4.66 -20.20
C VAL A 361 16.91 -4.16 -21.49
N ARG A 362 17.04 -2.87 -21.76
CA ARG A 362 16.49 -2.24 -22.96
C ARG A 362 17.58 -1.63 -23.80
N PHE A 363 17.41 -1.78 -25.10
CA PHE A 363 18.33 -1.28 -26.09
C PHE A 363 17.59 -1.05 -27.39
N GLU A 364 18.11 -0.14 -28.20
CA GLU A 364 17.51 0.22 -29.48
C GLU A 364 18.28 -0.41 -30.63
N ILE A 365 17.54 -0.88 -31.64
CA ILE A 365 18.10 -1.37 -32.89
C ILE A 365 17.50 -0.56 -34.04
N PRO A 366 18.28 -0.15 -35.06
CA PRO A 366 17.73 0.49 -36.25
C PRO A 366 16.76 -0.44 -37.00
N LYS A 367 15.61 0.11 -37.42
CA LYS A 367 14.67 -0.59 -38.31
C LYS A 367 15.19 -0.52 -39.75
N ARG A 368 14.94 -1.57 -40.54
CA ARG A 368 15.21 -1.58 -41.99
C ARG A 368 14.48 -0.47 -42.77
N SER A 369 13.31 -0.05 -42.28
CA SER A 369 12.48 1.01 -42.87
C SER A 369 12.82 2.42 -42.37
N GLY A 370 13.88 2.57 -41.57
CA GLY A 370 14.19 3.81 -40.84
C GLY A 370 13.54 3.88 -39.45
N GLY A 371 14.15 4.68 -38.56
CA GLY A 371 13.81 4.79 -37.14
C GLY A 371 14.40 3.68 -36.26
N THR A 372 14.03 3.64 -34.98
CA THR A 372 14.53 2.66 -34.02
C THR A 372 13.42 1.72 -33.51
N ARG A 373 13.82 0.51 -33.10
CA ARG A 373 12.99 -0.49 -32.41
C ARG A 373 13.59 -0.70 -31.02
N GLN A 374 12.81 -0.37 -30.01
CA GLN A 374 13.17 -0.66 -28.63
C GLN A 374 12.93 -2.14 -28.34
N LEU A 375 13.98 -2.86 -27.97
CA LEU A 375 13.91 -4.24 -27.50
C LEU A 375 14.00 -4.29 -25.98
N SER A 376 13.46 -5.35 -25.40
CA SER A 376 13.47 -5.61 -23.96
C SER A 376 13.84 -7.06 -23.73
N SER A 377 15.09 -7.31 -23.34
CA SER A 377 15.61 -8.65 -23.07
C SER A 377 15.60 -8.93 -21.56
N PRO A 378 15.05 -10.06 -21.10
CA PRO A 378 15.01 -10.41 -19.68
C PRO A 378 16.43 -10.67 -19.13
N HIS A 379 16.66 -10.29 -17.87
CA HIS A 379 17.88 -10.71 -17.16
C HIS A 379 17.92 -12.23 -16.99
N LYS A 380 19.13 -12.79 -16.83
CA LYS A 380 19.41 -14.24 -16.81
C LYS A 380 18.42 -15.04 -15.96
N LEU A 381 18.17 -14.63 -14.71
CA LEU A 381 17.25 -15.33 -13.81
C LEU A 381 15.82 -15.37 -14.37
N LEU A 382 15.27 -14.24 -14.81
CA LEU A 382 13.93 -14.21 -15.39
C LEU A 382 13.87 -15.01 -16.70
N ALA A 383 14.90 -14.91 -17.53
CA ALA A 383 15.01 -15.64 -18.79
C ALA A 383 14.97 -17.16 -18.56
N GLU A 384 15.66 -17.67 -17.54
CA GLU A 384 15.62 -19.09 -17.16
C GLU A 384 14.21 -19.55 -16.79
N LYS A 385 13.48 -18.75 -16.00
CA LYS A 385 12.10 -19.08 -15.60
C LYS A 385 11.12 -18.98 -16.76
N GLN A 386 11.31 -18.01 -17.64
CA GLN A 386 10.55 -17.93 -18.89
C GLN A 386 10.82 -19.13 -19.82
N ARG A 387 12.05 -19.64 -19.90
CA ARG A 387 12.34 -20.87 -20.67
C ARG A 387 11.64 -22.07 -20.09
N TRP A 388 11.55 -22.18 -18.75
CA TRP A 388 10.76 -23.22 -18.11
C TRP A 388 9.28 -23.09 -18.48
N ILE A 389 8.69 -21.89 -18.39
CA ILE A 389 7.30 -21.64 -18.79
C ILE A 389 7.07 -22.00 -20.27
N LEU A 390 8.01 -21.62 -21.14
CA LEU A 390 7.93 -21.95 -22.56
C LEU A 390 7.90 -23.46 -22.78
N LYS A 391 8.83 -24.19 -22.15
CA LYS A 391 8.99 -25.64 -22.34
C LYS A 391 7.84 -26.44 -21.72
N GLU A 392 7.54 -26.21 -20.45
CA GLU A 392 6.63 -27.05 -19.67
C GLU A 392 5.16 -26.67 -19.87
N ILE A 393 4.88 -25.45 -20.37
CA ILE A 393 3.51 -24.96 -20.56
C ILE A 393 3.25 -24.61 -22.03
N LEU A 394 3.92 -23.59 -22.56
CA LEU A 394 3.47 -22.94 -23.81
C LEU A 394 3.71 -23.79 -25.07
N ASN A 395 4.80 -24.56 -25.13
CA ASN A 395 5.13 -25.41 -26.27
C ASN A 395 4.21 -26.65 -26.40
N LYS A 396 3.49 -27.01 -25.34
CA LYS A 396 2.51 -28.11 -25.36
C LYS A 396 1.16 -27.67 -25.91
N LEU A 397 0.93 -26.36 -26.05
CA LEU A 397 -0.35 -25.82 -26.46
C LEU A 397 -0.52 -25.95 -27.98
N PRO A 398 -1.70 -26.41 -28.46
CA PRO A 398 -1.97 -26.44 -29.88
C PRO A 398 -1.97 -25.00 -30.43
N VAL A 399 -1.62 -24.84 -31.71
CA VAL A 399 -1.66 -23.58 -32.44
C VAL A 399 -2.49 -23.81 -33.70
N GLU A 400 -3.18 -22.79 -34.21
CA GLU A 400 -3.97 -22.91 -35.44
C GLU A 400 -3.08 -23.22 -36.64
N ASP A 401 -3.60 -23.95 -37.62
CA ASP A 401 -2.83 -24.34 -38.81
C ASP A 401 -2.42 -23.16 -39.68
N SER A 402 -3.21 -22.10 -39.69
CA SER A 402 -2.89 -20.87 -40.39
C SER A 402 -1.74 -20.08 -39.77
N ALA A 403 -1.31 -20.38 -38.53
CA ALA A 403 -0.24 -19.64 -37.87
C ALA A 403 1.13 -20.30 -38.10
N HIS A 404 2.02 -19.65 -38.83
CA HIS A 404 3.36 -20.15 -39.15
C HIS A 404 4.46 -19.47 -38.33
N GLY A 405 4.23 -18.22 -37.90
CA GLY A 405 5.21 -17.46 -37.15
C GLY A 405 5.50 -18.06 -35.78
N PHE A 406 6.76 -18.34 -35.48
CA PHE A 406 7.22 -18.88 -34.20
C PHE A 406 6.63 -20.25 -33.82
N VAL A 407 6.21 -21.03 -34.81
CA VAL A 407 5.74 -22.39 -34.62
C VAL A 407 6.84 -23.36 -35.01
N ARG A 408 7.02 -24.42 -34.23
CA ARG A 408 8.01 -25.45 -34.51
C ARG A 408 7.72 -26.09 -35.87
N ASP A 409 8.77 -26.36 -36.64
CA ASP A 409 8.69 -26.99 -37.97
C ASP A 409 7.88 -26.18 -39.01
N ARG A 410 7.59 -24.90 -38.72
CA ARG A 410 7.04 -23.93 -39.67
C ARG A 410 8.02 -22.78 -39.85
N ASP A 411 8.14 -22.33 -41.08
CA ASP A 411 9.04 -21.25 -41.48
C ASP A 411 8.37 -20.33 -42.51
N ILE A 412 9.12 -19.34 -43.00
CA ILE A 412 8.67 -18.41 -44.03
C ILE A 412 8.35 -19.10 -45.37
N LEU A 413 8.90 -20.28 -45.64
CA LEU A 413 8.60 -21.05 -46.85
C LEU A 413 7.23 -21.71 -46.70
N THR A 414 6.98 -22.43 -45.60
CA THR A 414 5.67 -23.04 -45.32
C THR A 414 4.56 -21.99 -45.30
N ASN A 415 4.85 -20.77 -44.83
CA ASN A 415 3.93 -19.65 -44.86
C ASN A 415 3.64 -19.16 -46.29
N ALA A 416 4.65 -19.18 -47.17
CA ALA A 416 4.54 -18.70 -48.54
C ALA A 416 3.87 -19.70 -49.51
N ILE A 417 4.05 -21.01 -49.30
CA ILE A 417 3.53 -22.08 -50.18
C ILE A 417 2.03 -21.95 -50.48
N PRO A 418 1.13 -21.71 -49.51
CA PRO A 418 -0.31 -21.59 -49.78
C PRO A 418 -0.69 -20.47 -50.76
N HIS A 419 0.19 -19.49 -50.93
CA HIS A 419 -0.06 -18.29 -51.73
C HIS A 419 0.56 -18.34 -53.13
N VAL A 420 1.19 -19.45 -53.50
CA VAL A 420 1.85 -19.63 -54.79
C VAL A 420 0.86 -19.66 -55.94
N GLY A 421 1.17 -18.98 -57.05
CA GLY A 421 0.37 -19.04 -58.28
C GLY A 421 -0.96 -18.28 -58.24
N LYS A 422 -1.21 -17.48 -57.21
CA LYS A 422 -2.48 -16.79 -56.99
C LYS A 422 -2.53 -15.46 -57.75
N ASP A 423 -3.73 -15.05 -58.18
CA ASP A 423 -3.89 -13.84 -58.99
C ASP A 423 -3.67 -12.55 -58.17
N VAL A 424 -4.04 -12.59 -56.89
CA VAL A 424 -3.83 -11.50 -55.94
C VAL A 424 -3.38 -12.02 -54.57
N VAL A 425 -2.43 -11.31 -53.96
CA VAL A 425 -1.96 -11.50 -52.59
C VAL A 425 -2.16 -10.20 -51.81
N LEU A 426 -2.85 -10.30 -50.67
CA LEU A 426 -3.10 -9.21 -49.72
C LEU A 426 -2.28 -9.48 -48.46
N ASN A 427 -1.32 -8.59 -48.17
CA ASN A 427 -0.57 -8.60 -46.92
C ASN A 427 -1.06 -7.48 -46.01
N MET A 428 -1.30 -7.80 -44.75
CA MET A 428 -1.77 -6.88 -43.71
C MET A 428 -0.94 -7.09 -42.44
N ASP A 429 -0.27 -6.04 -41.97
CA ASP A 429 0.55 -6.05 -40.75
C ASP A 429 -0.25 -5.51 -39.57
N LEU A 430 -0.11 -6.13 -38.39
CA LEU A 430 -0.73 -5.66 -37.15
C LEU A 430 0.17 -4.64 -36.43
N GLU A 431 -0.40 -3.48 -36.09
CA GLU A 431 0.34 -2.43 -35.38
C GLU A 431 0.71 -2.86 -33.96
N ASN A 432 1.98 -2.65 -33.62
CA ASN A 432 2.53 -2.89 -32.27
C ASN A 432 2.10 -4.26 -31.70
N PHE A 433 2.13 -5.31 -32.50
CA PHE A 433 1.55 -6.62 -32.17
C PHE A 433 1.92 -7.17 -30.78
N PHE A 434 3.20 -7.16 -30.41
CA PHE A 434 3.61 -7.60 -29.06
C PHE A 434 3.16 -6.63 -27.96
N PRO A 435 3.49 -5.31 -28.02
CA PRO A 435 3.01 -4.35 -27.02
C PRO A 435 1.48 -4.27 -26.86
N SER A 436 0.70 -4.51 -27.93
CA SER A 436 -0.77 -4.46 -27.89
C SER A 436 -1.39 -5.65 -27.14
N ILE A 437 -0.63 -6.73 -26.95
CA ILE A 437 -1.04 -7.87 -26.14
C ILE A 437 -0.73 -7.58 -24.67
N GLY A 438 -1.72 -6.95 -24.01
CA GLY A 438 -1.61 -6.51 -22.62
C GLY A 438 -1.69 -7.64 -21.57
N PHE A 439 -1.25 -7.34 -20.34
CA PHE A 439 -1.32 -8.22 -19.18
C PHE A 439 -2.67 -8.94 -18.98
N PRO A 440 -3.86 -8.29 -19.10
CA PRO A 440 -5.13 -8.98 -18.92
C PRO A 440 -5.35 -10.12 -19.93
N ARG A 441 -4.93 -9.94 -21.19
CA ARG A 441 -5.05 -10.97 -22.25
C ARG A 441 -4.13 -12.14 -21.95
N VAL A 442 -2.88 -11.86 -21.56
CA VAL A 442 -1.90 -12.89 -21.18
C VAL A 442 -2.39 -13.69 -19.96
N ARG A 443 -2.92 -13.02 -18.93
CA ARG A 443 -3.53 -13.67 -17.77
C ARG A 443 -4.69 -14.56 -18.19
N GLN A 444 -5.53 -14.11 -19.13
CA GLN A 444 -6.67 -14.88 -19.62
C GLN A 444 -6.23 -16.13 -20.39
N VAL A 445 -5.09 -16.13 -21.08
CA VAL A 445 -4.52 -17.34 -21.67
C VAL A 445 -4.28 -18.39 -20.58
N PHE A 446 -3.52 -18.05 -19.53
CA PHE A 446 -3.23 -19.01 -18.45
C PHE A 446 -4.48 -19.44 -17.67
N LYS A 447 -5.41 -18.53 -17.38
CA LYS A 447 -6.72 -18.92 -16.79
C LYS A 447 -7.50 -19.86 -17.71
N GLY A 448 -7.48 -19.60 -19.01
CA GLY A 448 -8.13 -20.43 -20.02
C GLY A 448 -7.58 -21.86 -20.08
N LEU A 449 -6.33 -22.07 -19.67
CA LEU A 449 -5.73 -23.41 -19.56
C LEU A 449 -6.21 -24.20 -18.33
N GLY A 450 -6.80 -23.54 -17.33
CA GLY A 450 -7.23 -24.17 -16.08
C GLY A 450 -6.43 -23.74 -14.85
N TYR A 451 -5.41 -22.88 -14.99
CA TYR A 451 -4.69 -22.37 -13.83
C TYR A 451 -5.55 -21.43 -12.98
N SER A 452 -5.36 -21.51 -11.66
CA SER A 452 -6.00 -20.62 -10.70
C SER A 452 -5.73 -19.15 -11.05
N PRO A 453 -6.66 -18.22 -10.76
CA PRO A 453 -6.46 -16.81 -11.06
C PRO A 453 -5.17 -16.24 -10.43
N ALA A 454 -4.72 -16.79 -9.31
CA ALA A 454 -3.47 -16.41 -8.69
C ALA A 454 -2.23 -16.86 -9.48
N VAL A 455 -2.16 -18.14 -9.85
CA VAL A 455 -1.04 -18.69 -10.64
C VAL A 455 -0.99 -18.02 -12.01
N ALA A 456 -2.14 -17.87 -12.67
CA ALA A 456 -2.26 -17.17 -13.94
C ALA A 456 -1.80 -15.71 -13.88
N THR A 457 -2.07 -15.02 -12.77
CA THR A 457 -1.58 -13.64 -12.53
C THR A 457 -0.06 -13.61 -12.43
N ILE A 458 0.53 -14.52 -11.66
CA ILE A 458 2.00 -14.58 -11.49
C ILE A 458 2.68 -14.91 -12.82
N LEU A 459 2.20 -15.93 -13.55
CA LEU A 459 2.73 -16.30 -14.87
C LEU A 459 2.65 -15.13 -15.86
N ALA A 460 1.51 -14.44 -15.90
CA ALA A 460 1.35 -13.26 -16.76
C ALA A 460 2.29 -12.11 -16.36
N LEU A 461 2.57 -11.91 -15.07
CA LEU A 461 3.54 -10.91 -14.59
C LEU A 461 4.98 -11.27 -14.98
N LEU A 462 5.35 -12.55 -14.94
CA LEU A 462 6.66 -13.01 -15.39
C LEU A 462 6.85 -12.86 -16.91
N CYS A 463 5.77 -12.96 -17.69
CA CYS A 463 5.80 -12.91 -19.16
C CYS A 463 5.53 -11.52 -19.77
N THR A 464 5.18 -10.52 -18.96
CA THR A 464 4.89 -9.16 -19.45
C THR A 464 5.84 -8.13 -18.86
N GLU A 465 5.95 -6.98 -19.50
CA GLU A 465 6.68 -5.83 -18.97
C GLU A 465 6.05 -4.51 -19.44
N SER A 466 6.12 -3.48 -18.60
CA SER A 466 5.67 -2.13 -18.98
C SER A 466 6.74 -1.44 -19.81
N PRO A 467 6.39 -0.69 -20.87
CA PRO A 467 7.31 0.31 -21.41
C PRO A 467 7.61 1.33 -20.31
N ARG A 468 8.85 1.78 -20.24
CA ARG A 468 9.39 2.68 -19.19
C ARG A 468 10.38 3.67 -19.79
N ARG A 469 10.52 4.81 -19.14
CA ARG A 469 11.51 5.83 -19.46
C ARG A 469 12.43 6.03 -18.25
N ALA A 470 13.72 6.19 -18.51
CA ALA A 470 14.68 6.59 -17.48
C ALA A 470 14.46 8.08 -17.14
N VAL A 471 14.31 8.38 -15.85
CA VAL A 471 14.11 9.73 -15.32
C VAL A 471 14.96 9.86 -14.07
N THR A 472 15.75 10.93 -13.96
CA THR A 472 16.50 11.23 -12.73
C THR A 472 15.67 12.16 -11.86
N TYR A 473 15.45 11.78 -10.60
CA TYR A 473 14.74 12.59 -9.61
C TYR A 473 15.53 12.58 -8.31
N ALA A 474 15.77 13.77 -7.73
CA ALA A 474 16.58 13.95 -6.51
C ALA A 474 17.95 13.24 -6.60
N GLY A 475 18.63 13.33 -7.75
CA GLY A 475 19.94 12.71 -7.99
C GLY A 475 19.91 11.18 -8.14
N GLN A 476 18.74 10.54 -8.12
CA GLN A 476 18.59 9.08 -8.26
C GLN A 476 17.92 8.72 -9.60
N PRO A 477 18.43 7.71 -10.35
CA PRO A 477 17.80 7.24 -11.57
C PRO A 477 16.60 6.33 -11.26
N TYR A 478 15.47 6.63 -11.89
CA TYR A 478 14.24 5.84 -11.82
C TYR A 478 13.79 5.42 -13.22
N LEU A 479 13.12 4.27 -13.28
CA LEU A 479 12.48 3.74 -14.49
C LEU A 479 10.97 3.82 -14.33
N VAL A 480 10.38 4.87 -14.89
CA VAL A 480 8.95 5.18 -14.78
C VAL A 480 8.18 4.55 -15.93
N ALA A 481 7.12 3.79 -15.62
CA ALA A 481 6.24 3.20 -16.60
C ALA A 481 5.56 4.29 -17.44
N SER A 482 5.68 4.16 -18.77
CA SER A 482 5.09 5.07 -19.75
C SER A 482 3.77 4.54 -20.31
N GLY A 483 3.38 3.32 -19.96
CA GLY A 483 2.19 2.66 -20.44
C GLY A 483 1.94 1.31 -19.75
N PRO A 484 0.85 0.62 -20.13
CA PRO A 484 0.48 -0.65 -19.54
C PRO A 484 1.47 -1.77 -19.87
N ARG A 485 1.43 -2.85 -19.09
CA ARG A 485 2.23 -4.05 -19.35
C ARG A 485 1.76 -4.76 -20.61
N GLY A 486 2.71 -5.09 -21.49
CA GLY A 486 2.48 -5.91 -22.68
C GLY A 486 3.57 -6.97 -22.87
N LEU A 487 3.51 -7.72 -23.97
CA LEU A 487 4.56 -8.68 -24.30
C LEU A 487 5.85 -7.95 -24.71
N PRO A 488 6.98 -8.19 -24.03
CA PRO A 488 8.25 -7.57 -24.40
C PRO A 488 8.86 -8.25 -25.65
N GLN A 489 9.43 -7.43 -26.53
CA GLN A 489 10.19 -7.91 -27.68
C GLN A 489 11.60 -8.32 -27.21
N GLY A 490 11.78 -9.62 -26.96
CA GLY A 490 13.04 -10.20 -26.46
C GLY A 490 12.86 -11.30 -25.41
N ALA A 491 11.68 -11.43 -24.81
CA ALA A 491 11.36 -12.59 -23.99
C ALA A 491 11.05 -13.82 -24.84
N CYS A 492 11.56 -14.98 -24.42
CA CYS A 492 11.34 -16.25 -25.13
C CYS A 492 9.89 -16.75 -25.09
N THR A 493 9.08 -16.26 -24.14
CA THR A 493 7.67 -16.64 -23.99
C THR A 493 6.73 -15.81 -24.87
N SER A 494 7.10 -14.56 -25.20
CA SER A 494 6.26 -13.64 -25.99
C SER A 494 5.77 -14.25 -27.31
N PRO A 495 6.60 -14.94 -28.11
CA PRO A 495 6.16 -15.54 -29.37
C PRO A 495 5.06 -16.60 -29.23
N ALA A 496 5.20 -17.51 -28.26
CA ALA A 496 4.22 -18.56 -28.05
C ALA A 496 2.91 -18.00 -27.46
N ILE A 497 3.01 -17.04 -26.54
CA ILE A 497 1.83 -16.36 -25.96
C ILE A 497 1.08 -15.58 -27.03
N SER A 498 1.77 -14.89 -27.93
CA SER A 498 1.11 -14.08 -28.96
C SER A 498 0.27 -14.94 -29.91
N ASN A 499 0.75 -16.14 -30.27
CA ASN A 499 -0.03 -17.11 -31.02
C ASN A 499 -1.26 -17.59 -30.25
N GLN A 500 -1.16 -17.87 -28.94
CA GLN A 500 -2.31 -18.27 -28.14
C GLN A 500 -3.37 -17.15 -28.05
N VAL A 501 -2.93 -15.89 -27.95
CA VAL A 501 -3.83 -14.73 -27.92
C VAL A 501 -4.51 -14.50 -29.28
N ALA A 502 -3.81 -14.76 -30.38
CA ALA A 502 -4.31 -14.58 -31.74
C ALA A 502 -5.21 -15.72 -32.25
N LYS A 503 -5.37 -16.83 -31.50
CA LYS A 503 -6.20 -17.98 -31.94
C LYS A 503 -7.60 -17.62 -32.42
N ARG A 504 -8.30 -16.71 -31.73
CA ARG A 504 -9.65 -16.29 -32.11
C ARG A 504 -9.67 -15.49 -33.41
N LEU A 505 -8.70 -14.59 -33.58
CA LEU A 505 -8.45 -13.87 -34.83
C LEU A 505 -8.23 -14.88 -35.96
N ASP A 506 -7.31 -15.82 -35.77
CA ASP A 506 -6.97 -16.84 -36.77
C ASP A 506 -8.19 -17.66 -37.20
N ARG A 507 -8.99 -18.16 -36.25
CA ARG A 507 -10.21 -18.92 -36.56
C ARG A 507 -11.24 -18.12 -37.34
N ARG A 508 -11.46 -16.85 -36.96
CA ARG A 508 -12.44 -15.98 -37.65
C ARG A 508 -11.98 -15.64 -39.06
N VAL A 509 -10.69 -15.35 -39.24
CA VAL A 509 -10.12 -15.08 -40.56
C VAL A 509 -10.10 -16.36 -41.40
N GLN A 510 -9.77 -17.51 -40.83
CA GLN A 510 -9.82 -18.80 -41.53
C GLN A 510 -11.25 -19.16 -41.96
N GLY A 511 -12.26 -18.88 -41.12
CA GLY A 511 -13.67 -19.04 -41.49
C GLY A 511 -14.07 -18.13 -42.65
N LEU A 512 -13.62 -16.87 -42.65
CA LEU A 512 -13.79 -15.95 -43.79
C LEU A 512 -13.08 -16.49 -45.04
N ALA A 513 -11.85 -16.97 -44.89
CA ALA A 513 -11.05 -17.48 -45.99
C ALA A 513 -11.72 -18.69 -46.66
N THR A 514 -12.21 -19.62 -45.84
CA THR A 514 -12.96 -20.81 -46.29
C THR A 514 -14.23 -20.43 -47.05
N LYS A 515 -14.99 -19.45 -46.53
CA LYS A 515 -16.22 -18.97 -47.18
C LYS A 515 -15.99 -18.40 -48.59
N PHE A 516 -14.84 -17.76 -48.81
CA PHE A 516 -14.50 -17.13 -50.09
C PHE A 516 -13.53 -17.98 -50.94
N GLY A 517 -13.19 -19.20 -50.51
CA GLY A 517 -12.25 -20.07 -51.23
C GLY A 517 -10.85 -19.48 -51.37
N VAL A 518 -10.41 -18.65 -50.41
CA VAL A 518 -9.09 -18.00 -50.42
C VAL A 518 -8.14 -18.67 -49.41
N ALA A 519 -6.84 -18.57 -49.66
CA ALA A 519 -5.82 -19.05 -48.74
C ALA A 519 -5.50 -17.97 -47.69
N PHE A 520 -5.29 -18.39 -46.44
CA PHE A 520 -4.90 -17.50 -45.34
C PHE A 520 -3.76 -18.11 -44.54
N THR A 521 -2.75 -17.30 -44.24
CA THR A 521 -1.69 -17.62 -43.28
C THR A 521 -1.34 -16.38 -42.45
N ARG A 522 -0.76 -16.60 -41.26
CA ARG A 522 -0.23 -15.56 -40.38
C ARG A 522 1.19 -15.90 -39.94
N TYR A 523 2.12 -14.99 -40.20
CA TYR A 523 3.48 -15.05 -39.68
C TYR A 523 3.69 -13.91 -38.68
N ALA A 524 3.56 -14.23 -37.39
CA ALA A 524 3.61 -13.25 -36.31
C ALA A 524 2.51 -12.17 -36.48
N ASP A 525 2.92 -10.94 -36.77
CA ASP A 525 2.07 -9.78 -37.03
C ASP A 525 1.64 -9.62 -38.50
N ASP A 526 2.29 -10.33 -39.42
CA ASP A 526 1.97 -10.29 -40.86
C ASP A 526 0.90 -11.34 -41.19
N MET A 527 -0.23 -10.88 -41.72
CA MET A 527 -1.33 -11.72 -42.21
C MET A 527 -1.35 -11.68 -43.73
N THR A 528 -1.33 -12.85 -44.36
CA THR A 528 -1.40 -12.98 -45.81
C THR A 528 -2.67 -13.70 -46.22
N VAL A 529 -3.45 -13.08 -47.11
CA VAL A 529 -4.61 -13.68 -47.76
C VAL A 529 -4.39 -13.68 -49.26
N SER A 530 -4.69 -14.76 -49.97
CA SER A 530 -4.54 -14.79 -51.43
C SER A 530 -5.61 -15.63 -52.12
N GLY A 531 -5.90 -15.28 -53.37
CA GLY A 531 -7.01 -15.87 -54.12
C GLY A 531 -6.93 -15.59 -55.61
N GLY A 532 -7.93 -16.10 -56.34
CA GLY A 532 -8.05 -15.91 -57.78
C GLY A 532 -8.81 -14.63 -58.19
N ALA A 533 -9.38 -14.66 -59.38
CA ALA A 533 -10.17 -13.56 -59.95
C ALA A 533 -11.31 -13.07 -59.04
N GLU A 534 -12.03 -13.96 -58.34
CA GLU A 534 -13.14 -13.57 -57.45
C GLU A 534 -12.66 -12.70 -56.27
N MET A 535 -11.52 -13.05 -55.66
CA MET A 535 -10.93 -12.22 -54.60
C MET A 535 -10.48 -10.87 -55.15
N THR A 536 -9.99 -10.83 -56.39
CA THR A 536 -9.52 -9.61 -57.05
C THR A 536 -10.63 -8.58 -57.19
N THR A 537 -11.85 -9.00 -57.55
CA THR A 537 -13.01 -8.09 -57.66
C THR A 537 -13.54 -7.65 -56.29
N ARG A 538 -13.34 -8.48 -55.25
CA ARG A 538 -13.84 -8.24 -53.88
C ARG A 538 -12.76 -7.75 -52.90
N ILE A 539 -11.62 -7.27 -53.39
CA ILE A 539 -10.45 -6.96 -52.54
C ILE A 539 -10.75 -5.91 -51.45
N GLY A 540 -11.51 -4.86 -51.79
CA GLY A 540 -11.89 -3.82 -50.84
C GLY A 540 -12.81 -4.34 -49.74
N TYR A 541 -13.73 -5.24 -50.08
CA TYR A 541 -14.60 -5.91 -49.12
C TYR A 541 -13.78 -6.82 -48.20
N MET A 542 -12.83 -7.59 -48.75
CA MET A 542 -11.95 -8.46 -47.96
C MET A 542 -11.12 -7.64 -46.95
N MET A 543 -10.50 -6.56 -47.40
CA MET A 543 -9.75 -5.66 -46.51
C MET A 543 -10.62 -5.07 -45.40
N ALA A 544 -11.86 -4.66 -45.71
CA ALA A 544 -12.79 -4.15 -44.71
C ALA A 544 -13.17 -5.24 -43.68
N LYS A 545 -13.48 -6.46 -44.13
CA LYS A 545 -13.81 -7.58 -43.24
C LYS A 545 -12.65 -7.98 -42.34
N LEU A 546 -11.44 -8.10 -42.89
CA LEU A 546 -10.23 -8.40 -42.12
C LEU A 546 -9.95 -7.32 -41.07
N ARG A 547 -10.12 -6.04 -41.42
CA ARG A 547 -10.02 -4.93 -40.47
C ARG A 547 -11.02 -5.05 -39.33
N HIS A 548 -12.29 -5.28 -39.63
CA HIS A 548 -13.32 -5.44 -38.59
C HIS A 548 -13.04 -6.64 -37.68
N ILE A 549 -12.62 -7.79 -38.24
CA ILE A 549 -12.25 -8.95 -37.43
C ILE A 549 -11.04 -8.61 -36.54
N ALA A 550 -10.02 -7.94 -37.06
CA ALA A 550 -8.86 -7.55 -36.27
C ALA A 550 -9.24 -6.60 -35.11
N GLU A 551 -10.06 -5.58 -35.40
CA GLU A 551 -10.55 -4.60 -34.42
C GLU A 551 -11.37 -5.28 -33.31
N ASP A 552 -12.30 -6.16 -33.67
CA ASP A 552 -13.11 -6.93 -32.71
C ASP A 552 -12.25 -7.82 -31.78
N GLU A 553 -11.13 -8.35 -32.30
CA GLU A 553 -10.19 -9.16 -31.53
C GLU A 553 -9.12 -8.33 -30.79
N GLY A 554 -9.27 -7.00 -30.78
CA GLY A 554 -8.42 -6.07 -30.05
C GLY A 554 -7.06 -5.83 -30.70
N PHE A 555 -6.98 -5.92 -32.03
CA PHE A 555 -5.81 -5.59 -32.84
C PHE A 555 -6.11 -4.45 -33.80
N VAL A 556 -5.06 -3.73 -34.21
CA VAL A 556 -5.17 -2.62 -35.16
C VAL A 556 -4.34 -2.96 -36.39
N ILE A 557 -4.90 -2.76 -37.59
CA ILE A 557 -4.21 -2.99 -38.85
C ILE A 557 -3.37 -1.77 -39.25
N ASN A 558 -2.12 -2.02 -39.62
CA ASN A 558 -1.22 -1.02 -40.16
C ASN A 558 -1.56 -0.70 -41.62
N ARG A 559 -2.28 0.41 -41.82
CA ARG A 559 -2.67 0.87 -43.17
C ARG A 559 -1.45 1.18 -44.04
N SER A 560 -0.40 1.76 -43.46
CA SER A 560 0.82 2.16 -44.20
C SER A 560 1.64 0.96 -44.71
N LYS A 561 1.48 -0.21 -44.08
CA LYS A 561 2.13 -1.47 -44.47
C LYS A 561 1.21 -2.46 -45.19
N THR A 562 -0.08 -2.17 -45.31
CA THR A 562 -1.00 -3.01 -46.06
C THR A 562 -0.64 -2.96 -47.56
N ARG A 563 -0.53 -4.11 -48.22
CA ARG A 563 -0.14 -4.21 -49.64
C ARG A 563 -1.05 -5.17 -50.38
N VAL A 564 -1.52 -4.74 -51.56
CA VAL A 564 -2.22 -5.58 -52.53
C VAL A 564 -1.28 -5.83 -53.70
N LEU A 565 -0.89 -7.08 -53.90
CA LEU A 565 0.07 -7.51 -54.91
C LEU A 565 -0.65 -8.35 -55.96
N ARG A 566 -0.79 -7.79 -57.16
CA ARG A 566 -1.39 -8.48 -58.31
C ARG A 566 -0.33 -9.27 -59.07
N ARG A 567 -0.76 -10.25 -59.84
CA ARG A 567 0.12 -11.17 -60.58
C ARG A 567 1.13 -10.49 -61.53
N ASN A 568 0.83 -9.30 -62.02
CA ASN A 568 1.71 -8.52 -62.89
C ASN A 568 2.89 -7.86 -62.15
N THR A 569 2.91 -7.89 -60.81
CA THR A 569 4.03 -7.43 -59.99
C THR A 569 4.58 -8.58 -59.16
N ALA A 570 5.77 -8.40 -58.56
CA ALA A 570 6.31 -9.39 -57.66
C ALA A 570 5.41 -9.52 -56.41
N GLN A 571 4.75 -10.66 -56.29
CA GLN A 571 3.97 -11.03 -55.11
C GLN A 571 4.94 -11.58 -54.06
N ILE A 572 5.04 -10.91 -52.91
CA ILE A 572 6.01 -11.22 -51.87
C ILE A 572 5.27 -11.62 -50.60
N VAL A 573 5.62 -12.77 -50.03
CA VAL A 573 5.13 -13.26 -48.75
C VAL A 573 6.34 -13.54 -47.86
N THR A 574 6.43 -12.88 -46.70
CA THR A 574 7.56 -13.02 -45.75
C THR A 574 8.95 -12.93 -46.40
N GLY A 575 9.10 -12.11 -47.46
CA GLY A 575 10.34 -11.90 -48.20
C GLY A 575 10.61 -12.86 -49.37
N LEU A 576 9.74 -13.84 -49.61
CA LEU A 576 9.82 -14.75 -50.76
C LEU A 576 8.85 -14.32 -51.85
N VAL A 577 9.29 -14.38 -53.12
CA VAL A 577 8.42 -14.17 -54.28
C VAL A 577 7.60 -15.43 -54.53
N VAL A 578 6.29 -15.31 -54.75
CA VAL A 578 5.35 -16.45 -54.86
C VAL A 578 4.57 -16.52 -56.16
N ASN A 579 4.88 -15.68 -57.16
CA ASN A 579 4.12 -15.62 -58.42
C ASN A 579 3.91 -16.99 -59.09
N ASP A 580 4.97 -17.80 -59.20
CA ASP A 580 4.91 -19.14 -59.82
C ASP A 580 5.42 -20.23 -58.88
N LYS A 581 6.49 -19.94 -58.14
CA LYS A 581 7.07 -20.80 -57.11
C LYS A 581 7.73 -19.94 -56.05
N PRO A 582 7.84 -20.39 -54.79
CA PRO A 582 8.58 -19.68 -53.76
C PRO A 582 10.03 -19.52 -54.21
N THR A 583 10.51 -18.29 -54.28
CA THR A 583 11.90 -18.00 -54.62
C THR A 583 12.40 -16.76 -53.90
N VAL A 584 13.68 -16.75 -53.58
CA VAL A 584 14.39 -15.53 -53.19
C VAL A 584 14.31 -14.49 -54.32
N SER A 585 14.23 -13.21 -53.96
CA SER A 585 14.11 -12.11 -54.92
C SER A 585 15.24 -12.12 -55.96
N ARG A 586 14.92 -11.74 -57.20
CA ARG A 586 15.92 -11.65 -58.30
C ARG A 586 17.07 -10.70 -57.94
N THR A 587 16.77 -9.60 -57.25
CA THR A 587 17.77 -8.62 -56.81
C THR A 587 18.79 -9.25 -55.86
N GLN A 588 18.32 -10.02 -54.87
CA GLN A 588 19.20 -10.70 -53.93
C GLN A 588 20.02 -11.81 -54.59
N LEU A 589 19.42 -12.60 -55.51
CA LEU A 589 20.16 -13.59 -56.29
C LEU A 589 21.23 -12.96 -57.18
N ARG A 590 20.94 -11.83 -57.83
CA ARG A 590 21.93 -11.08 -58.64
C ARG A 590 23.05 -10.54 -57.77
N ARG A 591 22.75 -10.04 -56.56
CA ARG A 591 23.75 -9.58 -55.61
C ARG A 591 24.70 -10.70 -55.20
N ILE A 592 24.18 -11.88 -54.83
CA ILE A 592 25.00 -13.04 -54.46
C ILE A 592 25.90 -13.46 -55.64
N ARG A 593 25.34 -13.56 -56.85
CA ARG A 593 26.12 -13.89 -58.06
C ARG A 593 27.23 -12.87 -58.33
N ALA A 594 26.93 -11.59 -58.22
CA ALA A 594 27.93 -10.54 -58.44
C ALA A 594 29.06 -10.63 -57.42
N ILE A 595 28.74 -10.83 -56.13
CA ILE A 595 29.75 -11.00 -55.08
C ILE A 595 30.64 -12.21 -55.40
N LEU A 596 30.06 -13.38 -55.70
CA LEU A 596 30.84 -14.59 -55.99
C LEU A 596 31.71 -14.43 -57.25
N HIS A 597 31.16 -13.84 -58.32
CA HIS A 597 31.89 -13.59 -59.56
C HIS A 597 33.10 -12.67 -59.34
N HIS A 598 32.93 -11.53 -58.65
CA HIS A 598 34.04 -10.62 -58.39
C HIS A 598 35.03 -11.19 -57.38
N ALA A 599 34.58 -11.99 -56.42
CA ALA A 599 35.45 -12.62 -55.44
C ALA A 599 36.44 -13.62 -56.06
N HIS A 600 36.13 -14.21 -57.22
CA HIS A 600 37.08 -15.03 -57.95
C HIS A 600 38.32 -14.27 -58.44
N HIS A 601 38.18 -12.98 -58.75
CA HIS A 601 39.29 -12.15 -59.25
C HIS A 601 39.95 -11.35 -58.12
N ASP A 602 39.14 -10.75 -57.25
CA ASP A 602 39.59 -9.75 -56.27
C ASP A 602 39.75 -10.33 -54.85
N GLY A 603 39.38 -11.59 -54.63
CA GLY A 603 39.27 -12.22 -53.31
C GLY A 603 37.94 -11.90 -52.60
N LEU A 604 37.57 -12.74 -51.63
CA LEU A 604 36.28 -12.61 -50.94
C LEU A 604 36.22 -11.36 -50.07
N SER A 605 37.30 -11.05 -49.36
CA SER A 605 37.39 -9.89 -48.46
C SER A 605 37.19 -8.56 -49.19
N ALA A 606 37.67 -8.43 -50.43
CA ALA A 606 37.49 -7.21 -51.24
C ALA A 606 36.02 -6.90 -51.56
N GLN A 607 35.14 -7.90 -51.53
CA GLN A 607 33.71 -7.72 -51.80
C GLN A 607 32.89 -7.35 -50.56
N ASN A 608 33.52 -7.24 -49.39
CA ASN A 608 32.86 -6.91 -48.12
C ASN A 608 32.53 -5.41 -47.98
N ARG A 609 31.67 -4.89 -48.87
CA ARG A 609 31.29 -3.47 -48.91
C ARG A 609 30.50 -3.00 -47.68
N GLU A 610 29.86 -3.93 -46.99
CA GLU A 610 29.05 -3.67 -45.80
C GLU A 610 29.82 -3.93 -44.49
N GLN A 611 31.13 -4.21 -44.57
CA GLN A 611 32.03 -4.40 -43.43
C GLN A 611 31.52 -5.43 -42.41
N HIS A 612 30.98 -6.55 -42.91
CA HIS A 612 30.59 -7.68 -42.06
C HIS A 612 31.83 -8.25 -41.36
N ALA A 613 31.75 -8.44 -40.03
CA ALA A 613 32.87 -8.97 -39.24
C ALA A 613 33.35 -10.36 -39.70
N ASN A 614 32.41 -11.21 -40.13
CA ASN A 614 32.71 -12.49 -40.77
C ASN A 614 31.92 -12.61 -42.08
N PHE A 615 32.52 -12.10 -43.16
CA PHE A 615 31.85 -12.01 -44.46
C PHE A 615 31.61 -13.38 -45.10
N ARG A 616 32.52 -14.34 -44.92
CA ARG A 616 32.34 -15.71 -45.42
C ARG A 616 31.14 -16.39 -44.74
N ALA A 617 31.01 -16.29 -43.42
CA ALA A 617 29.85 -16.84 -42.70
C ALA A 617 28.55 -16.14 -43.10
N TRP A 618 28.58 -14.82 -43.32
CA TRP A 618 27.43 -14.09 -43.85
C TRP A 618 27.01 -14.61 -45.24
N MET A 619 27.97 -14.83 -46.15
CA MET A 619 27.71 -15.41 -47.47
C MET A 619 27.14 -16.83 -47.38
N GLN A 620 27.69 -17.67 -46.50
CA GLN A 620 27.15 -19.02 -46.25
C GLN A 620 25.69 -18.96 -45.78
N GLY A 621 25.35 -18.05 -44.87
CA GLY A 621 23.98 -17.83 -44.42
C GLY A 621 23.05 -17.37 -45.56
N MET A 622 23.52 -16.48 -46.42
CA MET A 622 22.76 -16.03 -47.60
C MET A 622 22.53 -17.16 -48.60
N ILE A 623 23.51 -18.05 -48.81
CA ILE A 623 23.38 -19.23 -49.67
C ILE A 623 22.43 -20.25 -49.03
N ALA A 624 22.50 -20.47 -47.72
CA ALA A 624 21.56 -21.34 -47.00
C ALA A 624 20.10 -20.83 -47.11
N PHE A 625 19.90 -19.51 -47.07
CA PHE A 625 18.61 -18.90 -47.34
C PHE A 625 18.11 -19.16 -48.77
N VAL A 626 19.01 -19.18 -49.77
CA VAL A 626 18.66 -19.61 -51.13
C VAL A 626 18.32 -21.09 -51.17
N ALA A 627 19.07 -21.94 -50.45
CA ALA A 627 18.89 -23.39 -50.40
C ALA A 627 17.48 -23.79 -49.94
N MET A 628 16.88 -23.00 -49.05
CA MET A 628 15.50 -23.18 -48.60
C MET A 628 14.49 -23.20 -49.77
N THR A 629 14.71 -22.41 -50.83
CA THR A 629 13.79 -22.35 -51.99
C THR A 629 14.32 -23.03 -53.24
N ARG A 630 15.66 -23.05 -53.41
CA ARG A 630 16.35 -23.54 -54.62
C ARG A 630 17.62 -24.28 -54.21
N PRO A 631 17.52 -25.53 -53.72
CA PRO A 631 18.67 -26.27 -53.20
C PRO A 631 19.76 -26.49 -54.25
N GLU A 632 19.42 -26.82 -55.49
CA GLU A 632 20.42 -27.05 -56.55
C GLU A 632 21.24 -25.79 -56.86
N LEU A 633 20.60 -24.63 -57.00
CA LEU A 633 21.31 -23.37 -57.22
C LEU A 633 22.20 -22.99 -56.03
N ALA A 634 21.77 -23.32 -54.81
CA ALA A 634 22.55 -23.05 -53.61
C ALA A 634 23.79 -23.95 -53.53
N LYS A 635 23.71 -25.21 -53.98
CA LYS A 635 24.89 -26.09 -54.09
C LYS A 635 25.94 -25.48 -55.02
N ASP A 636 25.52 -24.97 -56.18
CA ASP A 636 26.42 -24.30 -57.13
C ASP A 636 27.10 -23.07 -56.50
N PHE A 637 26.33 -22.22 -55.80
CA PHE A 637 26.88 -21.06 -55.11
C PHE A 637 27.83 -21.43 -53.97
N LEU A 638 27.54 -22.52 -53.26
CA LEU A 638 28.40 -23.00 -52.18
C LEU A 638 29.74 -23.51 -52.74
N ALA A 639 29.71 -24.25 -53.85
CA ALA A 639 30.91 -24.71 -54.54
C ALA A 639 31.77 -23.53 -55.02
N GLN A 640 31.14 -22.49 -55.59
CA GLN A 640 31.84 -21.25 -55.97
C GLN A 640 32.47 -20.58 -54.75
N LEU A 641 31.74 -20.41 -53.65
CA LEU A 641 32.26 -19.80 -52.42
C LEU A 641 33.44 -20.59 -51.83
N GLN A 642 33.43 -21.92 -51.93
CA GLN A 642 34.54 -22.78 -51.47
C GLN A 642 35.78 -22.66 -52.35
N SER A 643 35.61 -22.41 -53.66
CA SER A 643 36.73 -22.25 -54.60
C SER A 643 37.42 -20.88 -54.53
N VAL A 644 36.79 -19.90 -53.89
CA VAL A 644 37.31 -18.53 -53.74
C VAL A 644 38.26 -18.42 -52.54
N ARG A 645 39.42 -17.77 -52.74
CA ARG A 645 40.38 -17.42 -51.68
C ARG A 645 39.85 -16.24 -50.83
N ASP A 646 40.17 -16.25 -49.55
CA ASP A 646 39.69 -15.23 -48.60
C ASP A 646 40.19 -13.81 -48.90
#